data_AF-A0A8T6IE22-F1
#
_entry.id   AF-A0A8T6IE22-F1
#
_cell.length_a   1.000
_cell.length_b   1.000
_cell.length_c   1.000
_cell.angle_alpha   90.00
_cell.angle_beta   90.00
_cell.angle_gamma   90.00
#
_symmetry.space_group_name_H-M   'P 1'
#
loop_
_entity.id
_entity.type
_entity.pdbx_description
1 polymer ?
#
loop_
_entity_poly.entity_id
_entity_poly.type
_entity_poly.pdbx_seq_one_letter_code
_entity_poly.pdbx_strand_id
1 'polypeptide(L)'
;VAAPHGAGLRAGGQGGGVACFDADRDGDVEIAITNNGDDPIVFYRNDSDLSSRYLGVRLEGFGIGARVTVAAGGLTQVQEMHAGNNFVSQNPLELHFGLGEADTAEVTVDWLDGSQTTRSGVAVDQLLTVSATDAPAGLRLIVDSGDGSGFYEAGDEIPVAAAPARHGYFFSHWSSTGGSFADPSAPETTFTMPDGNAVVTAHYVPGVAPDADVSVARRWMEVLLESIRNDYARPTVHARNLFHMSAAMYDAWTAFGEVEAPWLLGRERAGTRCTFGTAPTSTDVAADRTAAMSHAAYRLIRHRFADSPGHTLIRRNAEALMGHLGLDAAFESTDYERSGAALGNHLADCYVAFGLADGANETDGYANRAYEPVNPPLAPAMPGNPNLVDRNRWQPLSLEVAIDQAGNVVDSEPEFIGPEWGGVVPFALSESDLTVHARDGFEYRVYHDPGPPPTFVGALSGQYQWNFALVAAWASHLSPDDGVTMDISPAGIGNLEDADYPAQLEDYGAFYDLLEGGDPGRGYDVNPVTGAAYEPQIVPRGDYTRVLAEFWADGPDSETPPGHWFVIANEVADHPALQRLYRGGGPVLDKLEWDAKLYFALGGAMHDAAVTAWGIKGWYDYIRPISAIRAMADLGQSSDPALPSHHVDGIPLIDGRIELVAADDALAGDDGAHVGKIKLYSWRGHDFIDDPDNEVAGVGWILAERWWPYQRPTFVTPPFAGYVSGHSTYSRAAAEILTAFTGDAYFPGGMSSFPIDRDAFLVFEEGPSVDMRLEWARYRDAADQCSLSRIWGGIHPPADDLPGRRIGREVGLDAFELADRHFRGAVD
;
A
#
# COMPACT_ATOMS: atom_id res chain seq x y z
N VAL A 1 -25.06 32.94 -5.90
CA VAL A 1 -25.40 34.31 -5.42
C VAL A 1 -26.68 34.24 -4.60
N ALA A 2 -26.57 34.34 -3.28
CA ALA A 2 -27.67 34.58 -2.36
C ALA A 2 -27.15 35.56 -1.28
N ALA A 3 -27.89 36.63 -1.01
CA ALA A 3 -27.47 37.69 -0.09
C ALA A 3 -27.78 37.33 1.36
N PRO A 4 -26.86 37.58 2.33
CA PRO A 4 -27.19 37.58 3.74
C PRO A 4 -27.52 38.98 4.25
N HIS A 5 -28.49 39.03 5.14
CA HIS A 5 -28.89 40.17 5.94
C HIS A 5 -27.79 40.61 6.92
N GLY A 6 -27.42 41.89 6.89
CA GLY A 6 -27.30 42.74 8.08
C GLY A 6 -26.40 42.31 9.26
N ALA A 7 -25.17 41.90 9.01
CA ALA A 7 -23.99 42.13 9.87
C ALA A 7 -22.75 41.75 9.07
N GLY A 8 -21.98 42.73 8.59
CA GLY A 8 -20.80 42.44 7.78
C GLY A 8 -20.23 43.67 7.06
N LEU A 9 -18.93 43.62 6.81
CA LEU A 9 -18.17 44.63 6.09
C LEU A 9 -18.67 44.71 4.63
N ARG A 10 -19.06 45.90 4.17
CA ARG A 10 -19.32 46.17 2.74
C ARG A 10 -18.11 46.88 2.14
N ALA A 11 -17.23 46.12 1.50
CA ALA A 11 -16.20 46.63 0.61
C ALA A 11 -16.54 46.23 -0.83
N GLY A 12 -16.72 47.20 -1.73
CA GLY A 12 -17.12 46.97 -3.13
C GLY A 12 -15.99 47.06 -4.15
N GLY A 13 -14.74 47.25 -3.69
CA GLY A 13 -13.55 47.36 -4.53
C GLY A 13 -12.91 46.00 -4.85
N GLN A 14 -12.03 45.96 -5.86
CA GLN A 14 -11.24 44.78 -6.17
C GLN A 14 -10.03 44.72 -5.23
N GLY A 15 -10.20 44.04 -4.08
CA GLY A 15 -9.21 43.92 -3.01
C GLY A 15 -8.13 42.89 -3.27
N GLY A 16 -6.89 43.21 -2.91
CA GLY A 16 -5.74 42.29 -2.97
C GLY A 16 -5.34 41.72 -1.60
N GLY A 17 -5.41 42.51 -0.53
CA GLY A 17 -4.93 42.12 0.81
C GLY A 17 -5.75 42.71 1.94
N VAL A 18 -5.68 42.06 3.10
CA VAL A 18 -6.35 42.43 4.37
C VAL A 18 -5.39 42.30 5.55
N ALA A 19 -5.46 43.21 6.51
CA ALA A 19 -4.78 43.09 7.78
C ALA A 19 -5.76 43.42 8.92
N CYS A 20 -5.83 42.55 9.93
CA CYS A 20 -6.64 42.73 11.12
C CYS A 20 -5.73 42.89 12.34
N PHE A 21 -5.85 44.00 13.06
CA PHE A 21 -5.04 44.31 14.25
C PHE A 21 -5.65 45.44 15.05
N ASP A 22 -5.38 45.45 16.36
CA ASP A 22 -5.68 46.54 17.30
C ASP A 22 -4.69 47.70 17.09
N ALA A 23 -5.10 48.68 16.29
CA ALA A 23 -4.28 49.75 15.75
C ALA A 23 -4.08 50.89 16.76
N ASP A 24 -5.12 51.26 17.49
CA ASP A 24 -5.09 52.37 18.44
C ASP A 24 -4.88 51.95 19.91
N ARG A 25 -4.82 50.63 20.17
CA ARG A 25 -4.53 50.03 21.48
C ARG A 25 -5.65 50.26 22.49
N ASP A 26 -6.89 50.14 22.05
CA ASP A 26 -8.05 50.18 22.93
C ASP A 26 -8.69 48.80 23.18
N GLY A 27 -8.19 47.77 22.49
CA GLY A 27 -8.56 46.38 22.72
C GLY A 27 -9.63 45.84 21.78
N ASP A 28 -10.14 46.66 20.86
CA ASP A 28 -10.95 46.19 19.76
C ASP A 28 -10.11 46.07 18.47
N VAL A 29 -10.45 45.09 17.61
CA VAL A 29 -9.62 44.78 16.43
C VAL A 29 -10.17 45.49 15.20
N GLU A 30 -9.35 46.35 14.59
CA GLU A 30 -9.66 47.01 13.33
C GLU A 30 -9.28 46.19 12.11
N ILE A 31 -9.75 46.63 10.94
CA ILE A 31 -9.53 45.96 9.66
C ILE A 31 -9.06 46.96 8.62
N ALA A 32 -7.88 46.72 8.05
CA ALA A 32 -7.35 47.45 6.91
C ALA A 32 -7.44 46.58 5.64
N ILE A 33 -8.03 47.10 4.57
CA ILE A 33 -8.16 46.42 3.27
C ILE A 33 -7.45 47.25 2.20
N THR A 34 -6.61 46.62 1.38
CA THR A 34 -5.97 47.28 0.23
C THR A 34 -6.74 46.97 -1.05
N ASN A 35 -7.23 48.00 -1.74
CA ASN A 35 -8.00 47.87 -2.98
C ASN A 35 -7.19 48.37 -4.18
N ASN A 36 -7.40 47.75 -5.34
CA ASN A 36 -6.93 48.29 -6.62
C ASN A 36 -7.95 49.34 -7.11
N GLY A 37 -7.69 50.64 -6.86
CA GLY A 37 -8.57 51.74 -7.26
C GLY A 37 -8.25 53.09 -6.62
N ASP A 38 -9.16 54.06 -6.74
CA ASP A 38 -8.99 55.45 -6.28
C ASP A 38 -8.88 55.60 -4.74
N ASP A 39 -9.39 54.63 -3.97
CA ASP A 39 -9.20 54.48 -2.51
C ASP A 39 -8.29 53.27 -2.23
N PRO A 40 -6.96 53.44 -2.25
CA PRO A 40 -6.02 52.31 -2.25
C PRO A 40 -5.99 51.52 -0.94
N ILE A 41 -6.39 52.15 0.18
CA ILE A 41 -6.49 51.52 1.50
C ILE A 41 -7.79 51.99 2.18
N VAL A 42 -8.61 51.05 2.63
CA VAL A 42 -9.81 51.31 3.44
C VAL A 42 -9.54 50.80 4.85
N PHE A 43 -9.64 51.67 5.85
CA PHE A 43 -9.47 51.34 7.26
C PHE A 43 -10.83 51.37 7.96
N TYR A 44 -11.29 50.23 8.43
CA TYR A 44 -12.48 50.08 9.25
C TYR A 44 -12.07 50.11 10.71
N ARG A 45 -12.25 51.27 11.35
CA ARG A 45 -12.12 51.39 12.79
C ARG A 45 -13.29 50.70 13.47
N ASN A 46 -12.98 49.82 14.41
CA ASN A 46 -13.94 49.30 15.34
C ASN A 46 -14.02 50.32 16.48
N ASP A 47 -15.23 50.73 16.84
CA ASP A 47 -15.48 51.66 17.96
C ASP A 47 -16.54 51.00 18.87
N SER A 48 -16.38 49.69 19.08
CA SER A 48 -17.35 48.92 19.86
C SER A 48 -17.18 49.28 21.33
N ASP A 49 -18.28 49.57 22.02
CA ASP A 49 -18.27 49.86 23.47
C ASP A 49 -18.10 48.55 24.27
N LEU A 50 -16.90 47.95 24.17
CA LEU A 50 -16.54 46.71 24.84
C LEU A 50 -16.06 47.05 26.26
N SER A 51 -16.79 46.58 27.28
CA SER A 51 -16.33 46.65 28.68
C SER A 51 -15.28 45.59 29.01
N SER A 52 -14.87 44.76 28.04
CA SER A 52 -13.98 43.63 28.22
C SER A 52 -12.52 44.03 28.11
N ARG A 53 -11.71 43.49 29.01
CA ARG A 53 -10.26 43.65 29.07
C ARG A 53 -9.57 42.83 27.99
N TYR A 54 -8.39 43.26 27.59
CA TYR A 54 -7.59 42.55 26.57
C TYR A 54 -6.11 42.46 26.96
N LEU A 55 -5.37 41.63 26.23
CA LEU A 55 -3.92 41.63 26.26
C LEU A 55 -3.40 41.35 24.85
N GLY A 56 -2.62 42.31 24.32
CA GLY A 56 -1.77 42.08 23.17
C GLY A 56 -0.45 41.47 23.61
N VAL A 57 0.07 40.48 22.89
CA VAL A 57 1.41 39.90 23.13
C VAL A 57 2.25 39.98 21.87
N ARG A 58 3.43 40.61 21.98
CA ARG A 58 4.46 40.66 20.94
C ARG A 58 5.70 39.91 21.42
N LEU A 59 6.34 39.16 20.53
CA LEU A 59 7.60 38.48 20.82
C LEU A 59 8.78 39.25 20.21
N GLU A 60 9.86 39.43 20.96
CA GLU A 60 11.12 39.95 20.39
C GLU A 60 11.77 38.90 19.47
N GLY A 61 12.37 39.34 18.36
CA GLY A 61 13.07 38.43 17.44
C GLY A 61 12.17 37.63 16.48
N PHE A 62 10.98 38.16 16.14
CA PHE A 62 9.94 37.56 15.28
C PHE A 62 9.16 36.40 15.90
N GLY A 63 9.80 35.48 16.61
CA GLY A 63 9.12 34.43 17.40
C GLY A 63 8.16 33.51 16.63
N ILE A 64 8.26 33.44 15.29
CA ILE A 64 7.33 32.72 14.41
C ILE A 64 7.39 31.21 14.69
N GLY A 65 6.25 30.62 15.09
CA GLY A 65 6.05 29.25 15.52
C GLY A 65 6.12 29.04 17.04
N ALA A 66 6.36 30.09 17.82
CA ALA A 66 6.27 30.03 19.28
C ALA A 66 4.80 30.03 19.72
N ARG A 67 4.48 29.24 20.76
CA ARG A 67 3.14 29.15 21.33
C ARG A 67 3.04 30.02 22.57
N VAL A 68 2.00 30.86 22.63
CA VAL A 68 1.73 31.74 23.76
C VAL A 68 0.45 31.29 24.44
N THR A 69 0.58 30.89 25.69
CA THR A 69 -0.53 30.53 26.58
C THR A 69 -0.83 31.69 27.52
N VAL A 70 -2.07 32.15 27.56
CA VAL A 70 -2.55 33.21 28.48
C VAL A 70 -3.66 32.66 29.36
N ALA A 71 -3.46 32.69 30.68
CA ALA A 71 -4.43 32.28 31.69
C ALA A 71 -4.95 33.49 32.49
N ALA A 72 -6.26 33.74 32.46
CA ALA A 72 -6.91 34.85 33.16
C ALA A 72 -8.39 34.52 33.45
N GLY A 73 -8.91 34.97 34.60
CA GLY A 73 -10.35 34.84 34.92
C GLY A 73 -10.90 33.40 34.96
N GLY A 74 -10.04 32.39 35.15
CA GLY A 74 -10.42 30.97 35.12
C GLY A 74 -10.45 30.35 33.72
N LEU A 75 -10.02 31.07 32.69
CA LEU A 75 -9.88 30.60 31.32
C LEU A 75 -8.40 30.57 30.91
N THR A 76 -8.05 29.60 30.07
CA THR A 76 -6.72 29.48 29.44
C THR A 76 -6.88 29.48 27.93
N GLN A 77 -6.17 30.37 27.24
CA GLN A 77 -6.16 30.50 25.79
C GLN A 77 -4.76 30.27 25.26
N VAL A 78 -4.62 29.58 24.12
CA VAL A 78 -3.33 29.31 23.47
C VAL A 78 -3.39 29.81 22.03
N GLN A 79 -2.40 30.58 21.61
CA GLN A 79 -2.22 30.99 20.21
C GLN A 79 -0.77 30.81 19.78
N GLU A 80 -0.53 30.46 18.52
CA GLU A 80 0.80 30.32 17.94
C GLU A 80 1.12 31.54 17.05
N MET A 81 2.35 32.05 17.15
CA MET A 81 2.81 33.20 16.36
C MET A 81 3.04 32.79 14.91
N HIS A 82 2.18 33.19 13.97
CA HIS A 82 2.31 32.82 12.55
C HIS A 82 2.80 34.00 11.68
N ALA A 83 3.55 33.67 10.62
CA ALA A 83 3.82 34.56 9.50
C ALA A 83 3.27 33.96 8.19
N GLY A 84 2.99 34.81 7.20
CA GLY A 84 2.30 34.45 5.96
C GLY A 84 0.78 34.38 6.11
N ASN A 85 0.16 35.18 6.98
CA ASN A 85 -1.30 35.22 7.11
C ASN A 85 -1.93 36.22 6.12
N ASN A 86 -2.98 35.81 5.42
CA ASN A 86 -3.69 36.53 4.35
C ASN A 86 -2.99 36.54 2.97
N PHE A 87 -3.77 36.78 1.90
CA PHE A 87 -3.28 36.85 0.52
C PHE A 87 -2.61 38.22 0.27
N VAL A 88 -1.34 38.22 -0.14
CA VAL A 88 -0.49 39.41 -0.42
C VAL A 88 -0.43 40.51 0.67
N SER A 89 -0.75 40.15 1.92
CA SER A 89 -0.63 41.01 3.11
C SER A 89 -0.20 40.18 4.34
N GLN A 90 -0.04 40.83 5.49
CA GLN A 90 0.36 40.19 6.76
C GLN A 90 -0.16 41.04 7.92
N ASN A 91 -0.80 40.41 8.91
CA ASN A 91 -1.11 41.07 10.18
C ASN A 91 0.20 41.36 10.92
N PRO A 92 0.29 42.42 11.75
CA PRO A 92 1.39 42.60 12.69
C PRO A 92 1.69 41.30 13.47
N LEU A 93 2.96 41.05 13.79
CA LEU A 93 3.39 39.88 14.57
C LEU A 93 3.06 40.06 16.04
N GLU A 94 1.76 40.05 16.33
CA GLU A 94 1.15 40.30 17.61
C GLU A 94 -0.04 39.34 17.78
N LEU A 95 -0.17 38.76 18.97
CA LEU A 95 -1.29 37.91 19.35
C LEU A 95 -2.24 38.73 20.21
N HIS A 96 -3.55 38.58 19.99
CA HIS A 96 -4.57 39.32 20.72
C HIS A 96 -5.44 38.36 21.52
N PHE A 97 -5.58 38.61 22.82
CA PHE A 97 -6.37 37.81 23.75
C PHE A 97 -7.44 38.67 24.42
N GLY A 98 -8.71 38.30 24.28
CA GLY A 98 -9.79 38.88 25.08
C GLY A 98 -9.84 38.22 26.46
N LEU A 99 -9.85 39.02 27.53
CA LEU A 99 -9.71 38.56 28.92
C LEU A 99 -10.97 38.79 29.77
N GLY A 100 -12.05 39.30 29.18
CA GLY A 100 -13.31 39.53 29.89
C GLY A 100 -13.16 40.55 31.02
N GLU A 101 -13.55 40.21 32.24
CA GLU A 101 -13.47 41.12 33.40
C GLU A 101 -12.21 40.91 34.27
N ALA A 102 -11.20 40.15 33.77
CA ALA A 102 -10.00 39.86 34.54
C ALA A 102 -9.03 41.05 34.59
N ASP A 103 -8.51 41.38 35.78
CA ASP A 103 -7.58 42.51 35.97
C ASP A 103 -6.10 42.13 35.75
N THR A 104 -5.76 40.83 35.76
CA THR A 104 -4.40 40.33 35.54
C THR A 104 -4.41 38.99 34.81
N ALA A 105 -3.32 38.69 34.09
CA ALA A 105 -3.08 37.42 33.42
C ALA A 105 -1.73 36.78 33.79
N GLU A 106 -1.64 35.46 33.61
CA GLU A 106 -0.37 34.75 33.49
C GLU A 106 -0.10 34.43 32.02
N VAL A 107 1.12 34.74 31.56
CA VAL A 107 1.54 34.53 30.17
C VAL A 107 2.73 33.58 30.14
N THR A 108 2.61 32.50 29.39
CA THR A 108 3.67 31.52 29.17
C THR A 108 3.96 31.46 27.67
N VAL A 109 5.23 31.62 27.29
CA VAL A 109 5.69 31.52 25.89
C VAL A 109 6.56 30.28 25.76
N ASP A 110 6.14 29.34 24.93
CA ASP A 110 6.94 28.20 24.47
C ASP A 110 7.61 28.59 23.15
N TRP A 111 8.91 28.82 23.20
CA TRP A 111 9.71 29.22 22.06
C TRP A 111 10.05 28.03 21.15
N LEU A 112 10.38 28.27 19.88
CA LEU A 112 10.78 27.20 18.94
C LEU A 112 12.08 26.49 19.35
N ASP A 113 12.89 27.15 20.18
CA ASP A 113 14.06 26.53 20.79
C ASP A 113 13.71 25.70 22.03
N GLY A 114 12.42 25.47 22.30
CA GLY A 114 11.93 24.72 23.45
C GLY A 114 12.10 25.42 24.79
N SER A 115 12.68 26.63 24.82
CA SER A 115 12.69 27.43 26.04
C SER A 115 11.28 27.88 26.38
N GLN A 116 11.03 28.08 27.67
CA GLN A 116 9.78 28.63 28.15
C GLN A 116 10.05 29.93 28.91
N THR A 117 9.24 30.94 28.65
CA THR A 117 9.24 32.19 29.42
C THR A 117 7.87 32.41 30.04
N THR A 118 7.81 32.44 31.38
CA THR A 118 6.58 32.71 32.13
C THR A 118 6.60 34.08 32.78
N ARG A 119 5.47 34.78 32.72
CA ARG A 119 5.20 36.07 33.37
C ARG A 119 3.87 35.98 34.12
N SER A 120 3.93 35.99 35.44
CA SER A 120 2.73 36.00 36.28
C SER A 120 2.33 37.42 36.70
N GLY A 121 1.03 37.66 36.91
CA GLY A 121 0.53 38.94 37.40
C GLY A 121 0.65 40.09 36.40
N VAL A 122 0.61 39.79 35.10
CA VAL A 122 0.66 40.78 34.02
C VAL A 122 -0.62 41.61 34.07
N ALA A 123 -0.50 42.94 34.14
CA ALA A 123 -1.66 43.83 34.05
C ALA A 123 -2.33 43.71 32.67
N VAL A 124 -3.65 43.83 32.61
CA VAL A 124 -4.40 43.82 31.35
C VAL A 124 -4.41 45.19 30.67
N ASP A 125 -5.06 45.30 29.52
CA ASP A 125 -5.24 46.50 28.69
C ASP A 125 -3.93 47.12 28.21
N GLN A 126 -3.04 46.26 27.71
CA GLN A 126 -1.75 46.67 27.18
C GLN A 126 -1.24 45.72 26.09
N LEU A 127 -0.20 46.17 25.39
CA LEU A 127 0.68 45.32 24.60
C LEU A 127 1.89 44.89 25.45
N LEU A 128 1.94 43.63 25.86
CA LEU A 128 3.11 43.02 26.49
C LEU A 128 4.12 42.62 25.41
N THR A 129 5.39 43.00 25.58
CA THR A 129 6.50 42.46 24.78
C THR A 129 7.29 41.45 25.61
N VAL A 130 7.49 40.24 25.08
CA VAL A 130 8.21 39.13 25.75
C VAL A 130 9.45 38.76 24.94
N SER A 131 10.59 38.54 25.60
CA SER A 131 11.88 38.23 24.98
C SER A 131 12.35 36.83 25.35
N ALA A 132 13.05 36.17 24.42
CA ALA A 132 13.64 34.86 24.65
C ALA A 132 14.85 34.89 25.60
N THR A 133 15.44 36.07 25.88
CA THR A 133 16.57 36.20 26.82
C THR A 133 16.21 35.97 28.29
N ASP A 134 14.95 35.66 28.58
CA ASP A 134 14.48 35.17 29.87
C ASP A 134 14.47 33.64 29.98
N ALA A 135 14.96 32.92 28.97
CA ALA A 135 15.20 31.48 29.01
C ALA A 135 16.27 31.12 30.07
N PRO A 136 16.15 29.98 30.78
CA PRO A 136 17.13 29.59 31.80
C PRO A 136 18.56 29.50 31.23
N ALA A 137 19.56 29.81 32.05
CA ALA A 137 20.92 29.40 31.77
C ALA A 137 20.99 27.85 31.77
N GLY A 138 21.62 27.25 30.75
CA GLY A 138 21.82 25.80 30.66
C GLY A 138 22.12 25.34 29.22
N LEU A 139 22.61 24.11 29.09
CA LEU A 139 22.77 23.37 27.83
C LEU A 139 21.44 22.76 27.40
N ARG A 140 21.12 22.84 26.11
CA ARG A 140 19.85 22.35 25.57
C ARG A 140 19.90 20.86 25.26
N LEU A 141 18.95 20.11 25.79
CA LEU A 141 18.64 18.73 25.39
C LEU A 141 17.34 18.70 24.58
N ILE A 142 17.38 18.11 23.39
CA ILE A 142 16.20 17.79 22.58
C ILE A 142 16.03 16.28 22.56
N VAL A 143 14.87 15.78 22.99
CA VAL A 143 14.48 14.37 22.86
C VAL A 143 13.55 14.26 21.65
N ASP A 144 14.05 13.67 20.57
CA ASP A 144 13.27 13.35 19.38
C ASP A 144 12.52 12.02 19.59
N SER A 145 11.21 12.05 19.42
CA SER A 145 10.28 10.94 19.64
C SER A 145 10.26 10.43 21.09
N GLY A 146 10.24 11.34 22.07
CA GLY A 146 10.13 11.01 23.50
C GLY A 146 10.07 12.21 24.45
N ASP A 147 10.09 11.92 25.74
CA ASP A 147 10.07 12.89 26.84
C ASP A 147 11.46 13.12 27.43
N GLY A 148 11.68 14.31 28.02
CA GLY A 148 12.95 14.69 28.68
C GLY A 148 13.67 15.88 28.03
N SER A 149 13.04 16.55 27.07
CA SER A 149 13.58 17.80 26.49
C SER A 149 13.62 18.91 27.53
N GLY A 150 14.65 19.76 27.50
CA GLY A 150 14.79 20.85 28.45
C GLY A 150 16.17 21.52 28.43
N PHE A 151 16.42 22.32 29.46
CA PHE A 151 17.71 22.97 29.72
C PHE A 151 18.33 22.37 30.99
N TYR A 152 19.58 21.93 30.87
CA TYR A 152 20.31 21.17 31.88
C TYR A 152 21.75 21.67 31.99
N GLU A 153 22.43 21.36 33.08
CA GLU A 153 23.87 21.58 33.21
C GLU A 153 24.65 20.36 32.72
N ALA A 154 25.92 20.56 32.37
CA ALA A 154 26.78 19.44 31.97
C ALA A 154 26.93 18.44 33.13
N GLY A 155 26.77 17.15 32.83
CA GLY A 155 26.80 16.07 33.80
C GLY A 155 25.48 15.80 34.53
N ASP A 156 24.41 16.56 34.25
CA ASP A 156 23.09 16.24 34.77
C ASP A 156 22.63 14.86 34.29
N GLU A 157 21.94 14.14 35.18
CA GLU A 157 21.30 12.85 34.89
C GLU A 157 19.80 13.08 34.63
N ILE A 158 19.40 13.01 33.36
CA ILE A 158 18.04 13.30 32.91
C ILE A 158 17.29 11.99 32.63
N PRO A 159 16.14 11.74 33.28
CA PRO A 159 15.26 10.65 32.87
C PRO A 159 14.67 10.96 31.50
N VAL A 160 14.85 10.06 30.54
CA VAL A 160 14.27 10.14 29.19
C VAL A 160 13.39 8.91 28.93
N ALA A 161 12.28 9.11 28.24
CA ALA A 161 11.31 8.06 27.92
C ALA A 161 10.92 8.13 26.45
N ALA A 162 10.94 7.00 25.75
CA ALA A 162 10.59 6.91 24.35
C ALA A 162 9.07 7.02 24.20
N ALA A 163 8.62 7.68 23.14
CA ALA A 163 7.20 7.70 22.82
C ALA A 163 6.68 6.27 22.57
N PRO A 164 5.38 5.98 22.81
CA PRO A 164 4.81 4.69 22.47
C PRO A 164 5.05 4.34 21.00
N ALA A 165 5.48 3.11 20.73
CA ALA A 165 5.68 2.64 19.37
C ALA A 165 4.33 2.54 18.63
N ARG A 166 4.35 2.83 17.33
CA ARG A 166 3.20 2.61 16.44
C ARG A 166 2.92 1.11 16.31
N HIS A 167 1.71 0.74 15.88
CA HIS A 167 1.38 -0.65 15.57
C HIS A 167 2.40 -1.23 14.57
N GLY A 168 2.88 -2.45 14.81
CA GLY A 168 3.92 -3.09 13.99
C GLY A 168 5.35 -2.57 14.21
N TYR A 169 5.58 -1.60 15.08
CA TYR A 169 6.92 -1.06 15.39
C TYR A 169 7.33 -1.39 16.82
N PHE A 170 8.64 -1.49 17.03
CA PHE A 170 9.24 -1.77 18.32
C PHE A 170 10.36 -0.80 18.62
N PHE A 171 10.40 -0.25 19.84
CA PHE A 171 11.53 0.55 20.31
C PHE A 171 12.81 -0.28 20.20
N SER A 172 13.86 0.30 19.60
CA SER A 172 15.13 -0.37 19.36
C SER A 172 16.23 0.13 20.28
N HIS A 173 16.58 1.41 20.17
CA HIS A 173 17.66 2.01 20.94
C HIS A 173 17.57 3.54 20.90
N TRP A 174 18.30 4.17 21.81
CA TRP A 174 18.60 5.59 21.78
C TRP A 174 19.92 5.88 21.06
N SER A 175 19.96 6.95 20.28
CA SER A 175 21.22 7.57 19.82
C SER A 175 21.33 9.01 20.29
N SER A 176 22.53 9.59 20.27
CA SER A 176 22.73 10.99 20.67
C SER A 176 23.84 11.69 19.89
N THR A 177 23.76 13.02 19.78
CA THR A 177 24.85 13.87 19.24
C THR A 177 26.00 14.08 20.24
N GLY A 178 25.83 13.62 21.49
CA GLY A 178 26.80 13.69 22.58
C GLY A 178 26.16 13.19 23.88
N GLY A 179 26.96 12.98 24.93
CA GLY A 179 26.49 12.43 26.21
C GLY A 179 26.50 10.90 26.22
N SER A 180 25.81 10.30 27.20
CA SER A 180 25.73 8.83 27.34
C SER A 180 24.43 8.39 27.99
N PHE A 181 23.96 7.19 27.67
CA PHE A 181 22.80 6.58 28.31
C PHE A 181 23.24 5.55 29.35
N ALA A 182 22.50 5.42 30.44
CA ALA A 182 22.67 4.34 31.41
C ALA A 182 22.39 2.98 30.75
N ASP A 183 21.32 2.91 29.97
CA ASP A 183 21.00 1.80 29.07
C ASP A 183 20.36 2.36 27.79
N PRO A 184 21.06 2.38 26.64
CA PRO A 184 20.50 2.88 25.40
C PRO A 184 19.44 1.95 24.80
N SER A 185 19.30 0.71 25.27
CA SER A 185 18.33 -0.27 24.78
C SER A 185 17.05 -0.32 25.62
N ALA A 186 16.97 0.46 26.70
CA ALA A 186 15.76 0.60 27.50
C ALA A 186 14.89 1.78 27.00
N PRO A 187 13.58 1.57 26.76
CA PRO A 187 12.69 2.66 26.32
C PRO A 187 12.57 3.77 27.36
N GLU A 188 12.73 3.45 28.64
CA GLU A 188 12.91 4.41 29.73
C GLU A 188 14.33 4.27 30.26
N THR A 189 15.12 5.35 30.25
CA THR A 189 16.53 5.32 30.66
C THR A 189 16.96 6.66 31.25
N THR A 190 18.21 6.74 31.69
CA THR A 190 18.82 7.99 32.17
C THR A 190 19.89 8.42 31.19
N PHE A 191 19.82 9.66 30.73
CA PHE A 191 20.80 10.30 29.86
C PHE A 191 21.68 11.25 30.66
N THR A 192 23.00 11.14 30.50
CA THR A 192 23.98 12.04 31.11
C THR A 192 24.34 13.14 30.12
N MET A 193 24.08 14.40 30.50
CA MET A 193 24.28 15.57 29.65
C MET A 193 25.77 15.82 29.34
N PRO A 194 26.17 16.04 28.08
CA PRO A 194 27.55 16.41 27.73
C PRO A 194 27.86 17.88 28.04
N ASP A 195 29.11 18.31 27.84
CA ASP A 195 29.56 19.72 27.95
C ASP A 195 29.09 20.61 26.77
N GLY A 196 27.96 20.28 26.14
CA GLY A 196 27.38 20.99 25.00
C GLY A 196 25.91 20.62 24.80
N ASN A 197 25.22 21.28 23.87
CA ASN A 197 23.86 20.89 23.50
C ASN A 197 23.83 19.47 22.93
N ALA A 198 22.77 18.73 23.23
CA ALA A 198 22.58 17.37 22.77
C ALA A 198 21.20 17.18 22.15
N VAL A 199 21.15 16.36 21.10
CA VAL A 199 19.91 15.76 20.61
C VAL A 199 20.01 14.27 20.90
N VAL A 200 18.97 13.71 21.52
CA VAL A 200 18.79 12.27 21.68
C VAL A 200 17.60 11.84 20.83
N THR A 201 17.68 10.67 20.21
CA THR A 201 16.65 10.17 19.30
C THR A 201 16.27 8.75 19.67
N ALA A 202 14.98 8.50 19.86
CA ALA A 202 14.44 7.15 20.00
C ALA A 202 14.26 6.51 18.61
N HIS A 203 14.91 5.36 18.38
CA HIS A 203 14.80 4.61 17.13
C HIS A 203 13.84 3.44 17.28
N TYR A 204 13.10 3.16 16.22
CA TYR A 204 12.13 2.06 16.16
C TYR A 204 12.39 1.21 14.92
N VAL A 205 12.21 -0.10 15.06
CA VAL A 205 12.33 -1.07 13.95
C VAL A 205 10.96 -1.69 13.64
N PRO A 206 10.62 -1.89 12.35
CA PRO A 206 9.34 -2.49 11.96
C PRO A 206 9.35 -4.02 12.04
N GLY A 207 8.16 -4.60 12.19
CA GLY A 207 7.83 -6.01 11.99
C GLY A 207 8.23 -6.95 13.13
N VAL A 208 9.49 -6.90 13.57
CA VAL A 208 10.02 -7.81 14.60
C VAL A 208 10.72 -7.06 15.73
N ALA A 209 10.45 -7.49 16.97
CA ALA A 209 11.06 -6.89 18.15
C ALA A 209 12.60 -7.05 18.15
N PRO A 210 13.36 -6.13 18.77
CA PRO A 210 14.82 -6.22 18.86
C PRO A 210 15.32 -7.51 19.52
N ASP A 211 14.60 -8.05 20.50
CA ASP A 211 14.94 -9.26 21.24
C ASP A 211 14.41 -10.56 20.58
N ALA A 212 13.65 -10.44 19.48
CA ALA A 212 13.19 -11.58 18.72
C ALA A 212 14.36 -12.38 18.15
N ASP A 213 14.33 -13.70 18.36
CA ASP A 213 15.29 -14.64 17.80
C ASP A 213 14.94 -14.88 16.32
N VAL A 214 15.40 -13.99 15.44
CA VAL A 214 15.20 -14.02 13.99
C VAL A 214 16.51 -13.70 13.27
N SER A 215 16.64 -14.14 12.01
CA SER A 215 17.86 -13.87 11.23
C SER A 215 17.97 -12.40 10.81
N VAL A 216 19.17 -11.98 10.40
CA VAL A 216 19.38 -10.65 9.82
C VAL A 216 18.63 -10.48 8.49
N ALA A 217 18.50 -11.54 7.69
CA ALA A 217 17.74 -11.51 6.45
C ALA A 217 16.24 -11.26 6.73
N ARG A 218 15.68 -11.93 7.75
CA ARG A 218 14.30 -11.72 8.23
C ARG A 218 14.06 -10.27 8.64
N ARG A 219 15.01 -9.63 9.35
CA ARG A 219 14.91 -8.21 9.77
C ARG A 219 14.95 -7.25 8.59
N TRP A 220 15.85 -7.45 7.62
CA TRP A 220 15.90 -6.61 6.42
C TRP A 220 14.69 -6.81 5.51
N MET A 221 14.11 -8.01 5.48
CA MET A 221 12.86 -8.26 4.79
C MET A 221 11.71 -7.45 5.40
N GLU A 222 11.60 -7.33 6.73
CA GLU A 222 10.61 -6.42 7.35
C GLU A 222 10.80 -4.97 6.95
N VAL A 223 12.05 -4.49 6.92
CA VAL A 223 12.32 -3.11 6.47
C VAL A 223 11.92 -2.93 5.00
N LEU A 224 12.16 -3.91 4.13
CA LEU A 224 11.73 -3.82 2.74
C LEU A 224 10.21 -3.87 2.59
N LEU A 225 9.52 -4.78 3.28
CA LEU A 225 8.07 -4.86 3.27
C LEU A 225 7.46 -3.54 3.75
N GLU A 226 7.97 -2.99 4.85
CA GLU A 226 7.58 -1.68 5.34
C GLU A 226 7.93 -0.55 4.35
N SER A 227 9.03 -0.67 3.60
CA SER A 227 9.37 0.29 2.55
C SER A 227 8.35 0.27 1.42
N ILE A 228 7.85 -0.91 1.06
CA ILE A 228 6.81 -1.08 0.04
C ILE A 228 5.47 -0.49 0.50
N ARG A 229 5.08 -0.69 1.77
CA ARG A 229 3.87 -0.06 2.35
C ARG A 229 3.90 1.48 2.29
N ASN A 230 5.11 2.04 2.23
CA ASN A 230 5.35 3.49 2.23
C ASN A 230 5.76 4.01 0.84
N ASP A 231 5.49 3.24 -0.21
CA ASP A 231 5.77 3.56 -1.61
C ASP A 231 4.47 3.70 -2.44
N TYR A 232 4.58 4.16 -3.68
CA TYR A 232 3.48 4.07 -4.65
C TYR A 232 3.13 2.60 -4.95
N ALA A 233 1.86 2.29 -5.19
CA ALA A 233 1.40 0.95 -5.51
C ALA A 233 1.89 0.46 -6.90
N ARG A 234 3.05 -0.21 -6.93
CA ARG A 234 3.74 -0.65 -8.16
C ARG A 234 4.14 -2.13 -8.08
N PRO A 235 3.19 -3.08 -8.18
CA PRO A 235 3.43 -4.50 -7.92
C PRO A 235 4.58 -5.11 -8.75
N THR A 236 4.77 -4.66 -10.00
CA THR A 236 5.89 -5.10 -10.84
C THR A 236 7.25 -4.64 -10.31
N VAL A 237 7.35 -3.38 -9.89
CA VAL A 237 8.54 -2.79 -9.27
C VAL A 237 8.81 -3.44 -7.92
N HIS A 238 7.77 -3.70 -7.13
CA HIS A 238 7.89 -4.33 -5.81
C HIS A 238 8.36 -5.78 -5.91
N ALA A 239 7.81 -6.58 -6.83
CA ALA A 239 8.28 -7.95 -7.10
C ALA A 239 9.78 -7.97 -7.48
N ARG A 240 10.21 -7.02 -8.31
CA ARG A 240 11.61 -6.84 -8.68
C ARG A 240 12.49 -6.41 -7.51
N ASN A 241 12.03 -5.50 -6.66
CA ASN A 241 12.77 -5.07 -5.46
C ASN A 241 12.91 -6.20 -4.43
N LEU A 242 11.84 -6.98 -4.21
CA LEU A 242 11.85 -8.20 -3.40
C LEU A 242 12.88 -9.20 -3.92
N PHE A 243 12.92 -9.42 -5.24
CA PHE A 243 13.91 -10.29 -5.85
C PHE A 243 15.34 -9.75 -5.70
N HIS A 244 15.62 -8.51 -6.11
CA HIS A 244 16.98 -7.96 -6.11
C HIS A 244 17.58 -7.95 -4.70
N MET A 245 16.79 -7.56 -3.69
CA MET A 245 17.28 -7.58 -2.31
C MET A 245 17.48 -9.01 -1.80
N SER A 246 16.57 -9.93 -2.09
CA SER A 246 16.70 -11.35 -1.69
C SER A 246 17.92 -12.00 -2.33
N ALA A 247 18.16 -11.74 -3.62
CA ALA A 247 19.31 -12.24 -4.34
C ALA A 247 20.62 -11.59 -3.84
N ALA A 248 20.63 -10.30 -3.51
CA ALA A 248 21.80 -9.65 -2.91
C ALA A 248 22.15 -10.23 -1.53
N MET A 249 21.14 -10.50 -0.69
CA MET A 249 21.36 -11.18 0.60
C MET A 249 21.83 -12.62 0.42
N TYR A 250 21.28 -13.35 -0.56
CA TYR A 250 21.74 -14.70 -0.90
C TYR A 250 23.19 -14.70 -1.42
N ASP A 251 23.57 -13.76 -2.28
CA ASP A 251 24.93 -13.60 -2.77
C ASP A 251 25.90 -13.21 -1.65
N ALA A 252 25.48 -12.35 -0.71
CA ALA A 252 26.24 -12.03 0.49
C ALA A 252 26.43 -13.26 1.40
N TRP A 253 25.43 -14.12 1.51
CA TRP A 253 25.50 -15.37 2.27
C TRP A 253 26.47 -16.37 1.63
N THR A 254 26.28 -16.64 0.33
CA THR A 254 27.04 -17.63 -0.45
C THR A 254 28.48 -17.23 -0.67
N ALA A 255 28.83 -15.94 -0.62
CA ALA A 255 30.21 -15.46 -0.73
C ALA A 255 31.16 -16.14 0.28
N PHE A 256 30.65 -16.59 1.42
CA PHE A 256 31.42 -17.28 2.47
C PHE A 256 31.14 -18.80 2.50
N GLY A 257 30.43 -19.35 1.51
CA GLY A 257 30.12 -20.77 1.38
C GLY A 257 31.03 -21.45 0.35
N GLU A 258 31.09 -22.78 0.40
CA GLU A 258 31.88 -23.59 -0.56
C GLU A 258 31.00 -24.37 -1.56
N VAL A 259 29.71 -24.54 -1.27
CA VAL A 259 28.80 -25.38 -2.06
C VAL A 259 27.87 -24.52 -2.90
N GLU A 260 27.17 -23.58 -2.29
CA GLU A 260 26.19 -22.74 -2.97
C GLU A 260 26.84 -21.77 -3.94
N ALA A 261 26.17 -21.55 -5.07
CA ALA A 261 26.66 -20.63 -6.09
C ALA A 261 25.87 -19.32 -6.08
N PRO A 262 26.56 -18.16 -6.06
CA PRO A 262 25.89 -16.86 -6.16
C PRO A 262 25.15 -16.69 -7.50
N TRP A 263 24.14 -15.82 -7.51
CA TRP A 263 23.33 -15.50 -8.67
C TRP A 263 23.93 -14.42 -9.57
N LEU A 264 24.42 -13.31 -9.00
CA LEU A 264 25.04 -12.21 -9.73
C LEU A 264 26.52 -12.06 -9.38
N LEU A 265 26.91 -12.24 -8.12
CA LEU A 265 28.29 -12.12 -7.65
C LEU A 265 29.22 -13.10 -8.40
N GLY A 266 30.27 -12.57 -9.02
CA GLY A 266 31.18 -13.33 -9.88
C GLY A 266 30.65 -13.63 -11.29
N ARG A 267 29.44 -13.18 -11.64
CA ARG A 267 28.72 -13.49 -12.88
C ARG A 267 28.38 -12.22 -13.67
N GLU A 268 27.85 -12.42 -14.88
CA GLU A 268 27.40 -11.35 -15.77
C GLU A 268 25.94 -11.59 -16.19
N ARG A 269 25.10 -10.57 -16.03
CA ARG A 269 23.67 -10.58 -16.42
C ARG A 269 23.28 -9.21 -16.96
N ALA A 270 22.42 -9.17 -17.97
CA ALA A 270 22.04 -7.92 -18.66
C ALA A 270 23.26 -7.09 -19.12
N GLY A 271 24.37 -7.73 -19.51
CA GLY A 271 25.63 -7.05 -19.86
C GLY A 271 26.35 -6.39 -18.68
N THR A 272 25.87 -6.57 -17.45
CA THR A 272 26.47 -6.07 -16.21
C THR A 272 27.20 -7.20 -15.49
N ARG A 273 28.50 -7.02 -15.26
CA ARG A 273 29.37 -7.99 -14.58
C ARG A 273 29.59 -7.57 -13.13
N CYS A 274 29.27 -8.45 -12.18
CA CYS A 274 29.67 -8.28 -10.78
C CYS A 274 30.95 -9.06 -10.51
N THR A 275 32.07 -8.37 -10.34
CA THR A 275 33.36 -9.03 -10.11
C THR A 275 33.44 -9.63 -8.72
N PHE A 276 34.01 -10.84 -8.59
CA PHE A 276 34.28 -11.47 -7.31
C PHE A 276 35.58 -12.26 -7.37
N GLY A 277 36.51 -11.93 -6.48
CA GLY A 277 37.76 -12.67 -6.27
C GLY A 277 37.61 -13.65 -5.12
N THR A 278 38.01 -13.23 -3.93
CA THR A 278 37.85 -13.98 -2.69
C THR A 278 37.04 -13.20 -1.68
N ALA A 279 36.30 -13.91 -0.83
CA ALA A 279 35.60 -13.33 0.31
C ALA A 279 36.57 -12.61 1.28
N PRO A 280 36.06 -11.69 2.13
CA PRO A 280 36.87 -11.07 3.18
C PRO A 280 37.61 -12.10 4.02
N THR A 281 38.91 -11.88 4.25
CA THR A 281 39.69 -12.75 5.16
C THR A 281 39.39 -12.35 6.60
N SER A 282 38.54 -13.11 7.29
CA SER A 282 38.05 -12.75 8.62
C SER A 282 38.06 -13.90 9.61
N THR A 283 38.21 -13.56 10.89
CA THR A 283 38.09 -14.49 12.02
C THR A 283 36.65 -14.64 12.50
N ASP A 284 35.73 -13.76 12.08
CA ASP A 284 34.30 -13.81 12.44
C ASP A 284 33.42 -13.71 11.18
N VAL A 285 33.24 -14.86 10.53
CA VAL A 285 32.42 -14.99 9.32
C VAL A 285 30.95 -14.64 9.57
N ALA A 286 30.44 -14.86 10.80
CA ALA A 286 29.04 -14.56 11.11
C ALA A 286 28.79 -13.04 11.16
N ALA A 287 29.70 -12.29 11.78
CA ALA A 287 29.67 -10.83 11.78
C ALA A 287 29.80 -10.26 10.37
N ASP A 288 30.71 -10.80 9.54
CA ASP A 288 30.87 -10.31 8.17
C ASP A 288 29.70 -10.66 7.26
N ARG A 289 29.06 -11.82 7.42
CA ARG A 289 27.80 -12.14 6.73
C ARG A 289 26.71 -11.14 7.09
N THR A 290 26.57 -10.85 8.39
CA THR A 290 25.60 -9.86 8.89
C THR A 290 25.86 -8.48 8.29
N ALA A 291 27.12 -8.03 8.30
CA ALA A 291 27.50 -6.74 7.74
C ALA A 291 27.29 -6.70 6.21
N ALA A 292 27.65 -7.76 5.48
CA ALA A 292 27.49 -7.82 4.03
C ALA A 292 26.01 -7.75 3.59
N MET A 293 25.14 -8.55 4.20
CA MET A 293 23.71 -8.49 3.92
C MET A 293 23.13 -7.12 4.24
N SER A 294 23.50 -6.56 5.40
CA SER A 294 22.93 -5.32 5.88
C SER A 294 23.33 -4.12 5.04
N HIS A 295 24.60 -4.00 4.67
CA HIS A 295 25.06 -2.94 3.79
C HIS A 295 24.47 -3.07 2.37
N ALA A 296 24.32 -4.30 1.86
CA ALA A 296 23.66 -4.52 0.56
C ALA A 296 22.19 -4.07 0.59
N ALA A 297 21.43 -4.54 1.58
CA ALA A 297 20.02 -4.21 1.75
C ALA A 297 19.81 -2.71 2.02
N TYR A 298 20.58 -2.12 2.94
CA TYR A 298 20.54 -0.69 3.26
C TYR A 298 20.72 0.17 2.00
N ARG A 299 21.79 -0.07 1.23
CA ARG A 299 22.07 0.74 0.03
C ARG A 299 21.03 0.53 -1.07
N LEU A 300 20.52 -0.69 -1.25
CA LEU A 300 19.45 -0.96 -2.19
C LEU A 300 18.17 -0.22 -1.79
N ILE A 301 17.74 -0.28 -0.53
CA ILE A 301 16.55 0.45 -0.05
C ILE A 301 16.73 1.96 -0.26
N ARG A 302 17.89 2.52 0.11
CA ARG A 302 18.19 3.95 -0.07
C ARG A 302 18.15 4.38 -1.54
N HIS A 303 18.48 3.49 -2.47
CA HIS A 303 18.43 3.75 -3.91
C HIS A 303 17.01 3.62 -4.48
N ARG A 304 16.34 2.48 -4.22
CA ARG A 304 15.05 2.13 -4.86
C ARG A 304 13.89 3.02 -4.40
N PHE A 305 13.93 3.47 -3.14
CA PHE A 305 12.86 4.24 -2.52
C PHE A 305 13.24 5.71 -2.31
N ALA A 306 14.21 6.22 -3.07
CA ALA A 306 14.67 7.60 -2.95
C ALA A 306 13.56 8.61 -3.27
N ASP A 307 12.70 8.28 -4.24
CA ASP A 307 11.60 9.12 -4.74
C ASP A 307 10.22 8.66 -4.25
N SER A 308 10.16 7.74 -3.29
CA SER A 308 8.92 7.25 -2.70
C SER A 308 8.26 8.33 -1.82
N PRO A 309 6.92 8.38 -1.75
CA PRO A 309 6.22 9.34 -0.89
C PRO A 309 6.66 9.24 0.59
N GLY A 310 6.92 8.03 1.08
CA GLY A 310 7.42 7.77 2.43
C GLY A 310 8.94 7.79 2.61
N HIS A 311 9.74 8.31 1.66
CA HIS A 311 11.20 8.17 1.65
C HIS A 311 11.90 8.54 2.97
N THR A 312 11.36 9.52 3.73
CA THR A 312 11.92 9.93 5.02
C THR A 312 11.75 8.86 6.10
N LEU A 313 10.57 8.22 6.17
CA LEU A 313 10.30 7.12 7.09
C LEU A 313 11.09 5.88 6.69
N ILE A 314 11.12 5.56 5.40
CA ILE A 314 11.88 4.42 4.85
C ILE A 314 13.35 4.53 5.21
N ARG A 315 13.95 5.70 4.98
CA ARG A 315 15.35 5.99 5.36
C ARG A 315 15.56 5.78 6.85
N ARG A 316 14.67 6.32 7.69
CA ARG A 316 14.76 6.21 9.15
C ARG A 316 14.71 4.75 9.60
N ASN A 317 13.82 3.94 9.04
CA ASN A 317 13.69 2.52 9.39
C ASN A 317 14.95 1.73 9.03
N ALA A 318 15.52 1.99 7.85
CA ALA A 318 16.76 1.36 7.41
C ALA A 318 17.96 1.78 8.30
N GLU A 319 18.05 3.06 8.67
CA GLU A 319 19.08 3.58 9.59
C GLU A 319 18.90 3.02 11.02
N ALA A 320 17.67 2.91 11.50
CA ALA A 320 17.37 2.31 12.80
C ALA A 320 17.80 0.85 12.88
N LEU A 321 17.61 0.07 11.80
CA LEU A 321 18.10 -1.31 11.76
C LEU A 321 19.63 -1.38 11.69
N MET A 322 20.29 -0.49 10.93
CA MET A 322 21.76 -0.40 10.96
C MET A 322 22.29 -0.12 12.38
N GLY A 323 21.69 0.85 13.07
CA GLY A 323 22.03 1.19 14.46
C GLY A 323 21.78 0.03 15.43
N HIS A 324 20.65 -0.66 15.30
CA HIS A 324 20.32 -1.85 16.09
C HIS A 324 21.38 -2.95 15.96
N LEU A 325 21.88 -3.17 14.74
CA LEU A 325 22.90 -4.17 14.43
C LEU A 325 24.33 -3.69 14.78
N GLY A 326 24.49 -2.46 15.26
CA GLY A 326 25.80 -1.87 15.56
C GLY A 326 26.65 -1.58 14.32
N LEU A 327 26.02 -1.36 13.16
CA LEU A 327 26.67 -1.13 11.88
C LEU A 327 26.70 0.36 11.52
N ASP A 328 27.80 0.82 10.94
CA ASP A 328 27.96 2.21 10.49
C ASP A 328 27.32 2.43 9.11
N ALA A 329 26.15 3.05 9.08
CA ALA A 329 25.45 3.39 7.84
C ALA A 329 26.23 4.34 6.91
N ALA A 330 27.22 5.08 7.44
CA ALA A 330 28.07 5.99 6.66
C ALA A 330 29.30 5.31 6.05
N PHE A 331 29.51 4.00 6.29
CA PHE A 331 30.62 3.27 5.72
C PHE A 331 30.38 2.93 4.24
N GLU A 332 31.18 3.52 3.34
CA GLU A 332 30.98 3.47 1.88
C GLU A 332 32.02 2.65 1.09
N SER A 333 33.07 2.11 1.75
CA SER A 333 34.12 1.36 1.04
C SER A 333 33.53 0.15 0.30
N THR A 334 34.05 -0.15 -0.90
CA THR A 334 33.74 -1.35 -1.70
C THR A 334 34.92 -2.30 -1.82
N ASP A 335 36.05 -2.02 -1.13
CA ASP A 335 37.20 -2.93 -1.02
C ASP A 335 36.85 -4.14 -0.14
N TYR A 336 36.17 -5.10 -0.75
CA TYR A 336 35.52 -6.22 -0.08
C TYR A 336 36.48 -7.29 0.45
N GLU A 337 37.78 -7.26 0.11
CA GLU A 337 38.73 -8.23 0.66
C GLU A 337 38.97 -8.03 2.17
N ARG A 338 38.54 -6.87 2.71
CA ARG A 338 38.87 -6.44 4.08
C ARG A 338 37.72 -6.49 5.08
N SER A 339 36.47 -6.45 4.64
CA SER A 339 35.30 -6.53 5.53
C SER A 339 34.02 -6.94 4.81
N GLY A 340 33.10 -7.55 5.55
CA GLY A 340 31.76 -7.87 5.09
C GLY A 340 30.96 -6.62 4.71
N ALA A 341 31.08 -5.52 5.45
CA ALA A 341 30.44 -4.25 5.11
C ALA A 341 30.83 -3.76 3.70
N ALA A 342 32.12 -3.89 3.34
CA ALA A 342 32.59 -3.51 2.01
C ALA A 342 32.11 -4.47 0.91
N LEU A 343 31.98 -5.76 1.21
CA LEU A 343 31.32 -6.73 0.33
C LEU A 343 29.85 -6.36 0.09
N GLY A 344 29.11 -5.98 1.14
CA GLY A 344 27.73 -5.54 1.04
C GLY A 344 27.57 -4.30 0.16
N ASN A 345 28.44 -3.31 0.34
CA ASN A 345 28.46 -2.13 -0.53
C ASN A 345 28.74 -2.49 -1.99
N HIS A 346 29.72 -3.37 -2.25
CA HIS A 346 30.03 -3.84 -3.61
C HIS A 346 28.84 -4.58 -4.25
N LEU A 347 28.16 -5.45 -3.50
CA LEU A 347 26.95 -6.12 -3.95
C LEU A 347 25.84 -5.12 -4.31
N ALA A 348 25.60 -4.11 -3.47
CA ALA A 348 24.63 -3.07 -3.79
C ALA A 348 24.95 -2.38 -5.12
N ASP A 349 26.21 -2.00 -5.36
CA ASP A 349 26.61 -1.39 -6.64
C ASP A 349 26.36 -2.34 -7.83
N CYS A 350 26.64 -3.63 -7.68
CA CYS A 350 26.34 -4.63 -8.70
C CYS A 350 24.84 -4.72 -9.01
N TYR A 351 23.99 -4.78 -8.00
CA TYR A 351 22.53 -4.91 -8.18
C TYR A 351 21.86 -3.61 -8.64
N VAL A 352 22.41 -2.44 -8.28
CA VAL A 352 22.00 -1.16 -8.85
C VAL A 352 22.35 -1.12 -10.34
N ALA A 353 23.61 -1.43 -10.70
CA ALA A 353 24.04 -1.46 -12.10
C ALA A 353 23.24 -2.45 -12.94
N PHE A 354 23.00 -3.67 -12.42
CA PHE A 354 22.15 -4.66 -13.07
C PHE A 354 20.74 -4.12 -13.26
N GLY A 355 20.17 -3.52 -12.23
CA GLY A 355 18.81 -2.97 -12.29
C GLY A 355 18.65 -1.85 -13.33
N LEU A 356 19.67 -1.01 -13.52
CA LEU A 356 19.63 0.04 -14.55
C LEU A 356 19.71 -0.54 -15.98
N ALA A 357 20.19 -1.78 -16.13
CA ALA A 357 20.39 -2.44 -17.43
C ALA A 357 19.35 -3.53 -17.75
N ASP A 358 18.51 -3.93 -16.79
CA ASP A 358 17.63 -5.09 -16.90
C ASP A 358 16.37 -4.88 -17.76
N GLY A 359 16.17 -3.69 -18.31
CA GLY A 359 15.03 -3.37 -19.16
C GLY A 359 13.84 -2.70 -18.45
N ALA A 360 13.84 -2.58 -17.11
CA ALA A 360 12.72 -2.01 -16.34
C ALA A 360 12.47 -0.51 -16.54
N ASN A 361 13.38 0.20 -17.23
CA ASN A 361 13.30 1.66 -17.44
C ASN A 361 13.36 2.50 -16.16
N GLU A 362 14.11 2.04 -15.16
CA GLU A 362 14.21 2.69 -13.86
C GLU A 362 14.69 4.13 -13.88
N THR A 363 15.63 4.48 -14.76
CA THR A 363 16.15 5.86 -14.88
C THR A 363 15.06 6.89 -15.22
N ASP A 364 14.04 6.46 -15.96
CA ASP A 364 12.91 7.29 -16.36
C ASP A 364 11.65 6.98 -15.51
N GLY A 365 11.84 6.50 -14.28
CA GLY A 365 10.75 6.25 -13.34
C GLY A 365 9.81 5.12 -13.75
N TYR A 366 10.31 4.14 -14.52
CA TYR A 366 9.53 2.99 -15.04
C TYR A 366 8.44 3.39 -16.03
N ALA A 367 8.54 4.58 -16.63
CA ALA A 367 7.55 5.09 -17.58
C ALA A 367 7.44 4.20 -18.85
N ASN A 368 6.26 4.22 -19.45
CA ASN A 368 5.97 3.55 -20.72
C ASN A 368 6.81 4.16 -21.85
N ARG A 369 7.32 3.33 -22.77
CA ARG A 369 8.14 3.79 -23.90
C ARG A 369 7.39 3.77 -25.23
N ALA A 370 6.40 2.90 -25.37
CA ALA A 370 5.69 2.64 -26.61
C ALA A 370 4.18 2.45 -26.44
N TYR A 371 3.73 1.91 -25.32
CA TYR A 371 2.30 1.67 -25.11
C TYR A 371 1.50 2.98 -24.98
N GLU A 372 0.42 3.08 -25.74
CA GLU A 372 -0.62 4.09 -25.58
C GLU A 372 -2.00 3.40 -25.58
N PRO A 373 -2.94 3.78 -24.70
CA PRO A 373 -4.27 3.21 -24.70
C PRO A 373 -5.04 3.65 -25.95
N VAL A 374 -5.71 2.69 -26.61
CA VAL A 374 -6.55 2.99 -27.79
C VAL A 374 -7.91 3.59 -27.42
N ASN A 375 -8.36 3.34 -26.19
CA ASN A 375 -9.65 3.80 -25.70
C ASN A 375 -9.48 5.09 -24.89
N PRO A 376 -10.39 6.07 -25.06
CA PRO A 376 -10.42 7.24 -24.20
C PRO A 376 -10.84 6.87 -22.77
N PRO A 377 -10.40 7.62 -21.74
CA PRO A 377 -10.75 7.37 -20.36
C PRO A 377 -12.27 7.29 -20.12
N LEU A 378 -12.70 6.32 -19.32
CA LEU A 378 -14.07 6.23 -18.81
C LEU A 378 -14.17 7.01 -17.50
N ALA A 379 -15.08 7.98 -17.41
CA ALA A 379 -15.44 8.63 -16.16
C ALA A 379 -16.54 7.81 -15.46
N PRO A 380 -16.25 7.01 -14.40
CA PRO A 380 -17.21 6.06 -13.87
C PRO A 380 -18.44 6.71 -13.23
N ALA A 381 -18.32 7.96 -12.78
CA ALA A 381 -19.42 8.79 -12.27
C ALA A 381 -20.48 9.13 -13.32
N MET A 382 -20.14 9.04 -14.61
CA MET A 382 -21.07 9.26 -15.71
C MET A 382 -21.75 7.94 -16.12
N PRO A 383 -23.03 7.98 -16.55
CA PRO A 383 -23.73 6.78 -16.98
C PRO A 383 -23.20 6.26 -18.33
N GLY A 384 -23.02 4.94 -18.41
CA GLY A 384 -22.72 4.19 -19.62
C GLY A 384 -21.24 4.18 -19.98
N ASN A 385 -20.94 3.76 -21.21
CA ASN A 385 -19.62 3.82 -21.82
C ASN A 385 -19.71 4.14 -23.34
N PRO A 386 -20.29 5.28 -23.72
CA PRO A 386 -20.62 5.59 -25.11
C PRO A 386 -19.40 5.83 -26.01
N ASN A 387 -18.23 6.09 -25.43
CA ASN A 387 -17.02 6.51 -26.14
C ASN A 387 -16.00 5.37 -26.32
N LEU A 388 -16.33 4.14 -25.93
CA LEU A 388 -15.43 3.00 -26.09
C LEU A 388 -15.20 2.66 -27.57
N VAL A 389 -13.93 2.72 -28.00
CA VAL A 389 -13.52 2.54 -29.40
C VAL A 389 -13.33 1.06 -29.73
N ASP A 390 -12.54 0.35 -28.93
CA ASP A 390 -12.28 -1.08 -29.06
C ASP A 390 -12.70 -1.82 -27.78
N ARG A 391 -13.67 -2.73 -27.94
CA ARG A 391 -14.27 -3.51 -26.86
C ARG A 391 -13.40 -4.65 -26.35
N ASN A 392 -12.30 -4.95 -27.01
CA ASN A 392 -11.35 -5.96 -26.51
C ASN A 392 -10.18 -5.33 -25.77
N ARG A 393 -10.00 -4.00 -25.89
CA ARG A 393 -8.81 -3.31 -25.42
C ARG A 393 -9.07 -2.59 -24.11
N TRP A 394 -8.04 -2.45 -23.28
CA TRP A 394 -8.12 -1.77 -22.00
C TRP A 394 -8.57 -0.32 -22.18
N GLN A 395 -9.22 0.20 -21.14
CA GLN A 395 -9.71 1.56 -21.10
C GLN A 395 -9.27 2.16 -19.76
N PRO A 396 -8.51 3.27 -19.77
CA PRO A 396 -8.17 3.97 -18.54
C PRO A 396 -9.44 4.54 -17.89
N LEU A 397 -9.36 4.83 -16.59
CA LEU A 397 -10.43 5.49 -15.85
C LEU A 397 -10.06 6.94 -15.57
N SER A 398 -11.06 7.83 -15.52
CA SER A 398 -10.94 9.22 -15.09
C SER A 398 -11.72 9.40 -13.80
N LEU A 399 -11.00 9.63 -12.70
CA LEU A 399 -11.55 9.73 -11.34
C LEU A 399 -11.43 11.18 -10.85
N GLU A 400 -12.40 11.65 -10.08
CA GLU A 400 -12.33 13.01 -9.48
C GLU A 400 -11.14 13.13 -8.52
N VAL A 401 -10.93 12.08 -7.72
CA VAL A 401 -9.75 11.88 -6.89
C VAL A 401 -9.30 10.45 -7.09
N ALA A 402 -8.04 10.26 -7.50
CA ALA A 402 -7.41 8.96 -7.59
C ALA A 402 -6.48 8.76 -6.39
N ILE A 403 -6.67 7.66 -5.67
CA ILE A 403 -5.79 7.22 -4.59
C ILE A 403 -5.31 5.83 -4.99
N ASP A 404 -4.01 5.62 -5.01
CA ASP A 404 -3.46 4.30 -5.30
C ASP A 404 -3.75 3.30 -4.17
N GLN A 405 -3.45 2.04 -4.42
CA GLN A 405 -3.72 0.96 -3.47
C GLN A 405 -2.98 1.14 -2.14
N ALA A 406 -1.88 1.92 -2.10
CA ALA A 406 -1.11 2.22 -0.90
C ALA A 406 -1.54 3.54 -0.21
N GLY A 407 -2.66 4.13 -0.64
CA GLY A 407 -3.22 5.33 0.00
C GLY A 407 -2.63 6.66 -0.49
N ASN A 408 -1.83 6.67 -1.55
CA ASN A 408 -1.21 7.89 -2.08
C ASN A 408 -2.11 8.56 -3.13
N VAL A 409 -2.25 9.89 -3.07
CA VAL A 409 -2.93 10.65 -4.13
C VAL A 409 -2.08 10.58 -5.42
N VAL A 410 -2.71 10.17 -6.51
CA VAL A 410 -2.08 10.02 -7.84
C VAL A 410 -2.86 10.79 -8.91
N ASP A 411 -2.40 10.73 -10.17
CA ASP A 411 -3.11 11.35 -11.28
C ASP A 411 -4.54 10.79 -11.41
N SER A 412 -5.51 11.68 -11.65
CA SER A 412 -6.92 11.35 -11.88
C SER A 412 -7.15 10.41 -13.06
N GLU A 413 -6.23 10.38 -14.02
CA GLU A 413 -6.24 9.52 -15.21
C GLU A 413 -4.97 8.66 -15.26
N PRO A 414 -4.84 7.66 -14.36
CA PRO A 414 -3.61 6.91 -14.23
C PRO A 414 -3.28 6.13 -15.51
N GLU A 415 -2.02 6.21 -15.93
CA GLU A 415 -1.50 5.45 -17.06
C GLU A 415 -1.42 3.95 -16.76
N PHE A 416 -1.32 3.13 -17.81
CA PHE A 416 -1.06 1.70 -17.65
C PHE A 416 0.31 1.50 -16.98
N ILE A 417 0.32 0.91 -15.79
CA ILE A 417 1.56 0.53 -15.09
C ILE A 417 2.19 -0.73 -15.72
N GLY A 418 3.37 -0.57 -16.34
CA GLY A 418 4.21 -1.67 -16.79
C GLY A 418 3.74 -2.52 -17.99
N PRO A 419 3.01 -2.01 -19.01
CA PRO A 419 2.61 -2.78 -20.20
C PRO A 419 3.80 -3.39 -20.97
N GLU A 420 5.03 -2.95 -20.71
CA GLU A 420 6.24 -3.41 -21.40
C GLU A 420 7.09 -4.33 -20.51
N TRP A 421 6.60 -4.71 -19.32
CA TRP A 421 7.40 -5.40 -18.30
C TRP A 421 7.89 -6.79 -18.70
N GLY A 422 7.29 -7.40 -19.72
CA GLY A 422 7.83 -8.63 -20.33
C GLY A 422 9.25 -8.45 -20.91
N GLY A 423 9.67 -7.20 -21.14
CA GLY A 423 11.03 -6.84 -21.55
C GLY A 423 12.08 -6.88 -20.43
N VAL A 424 11.67 -7.03 -19.17
CA VAL A 424 12.58 -7.08 -18.03
C VAL A 424 13.29 -8.43 -17.95
N VAL A 425 14.59 -8.43 -17.68
CA VAL A 425 15.39 -9.66 -17.59
C VAL A 425 14.84 -10.57 -16.48
N PRO A 426 14.44 -11.81 -16.79
CA PRO A 426 13.85 -12.73 -15.82
C PRO A 426 14.90 -13.41 -14.95
N PHE A 427 14.44 -14.05 -13.88
CA PHE A 427 15.21 -14.92 -12.99
C PHE A 427 15.44 -16.30 -13.62
N ALA A 428 14.36 -17.04 -13.89
CA ALA A 428 14.36 -18.44 -14.34
C ALA A 428 13.75 -18.64 -15.74
N LEU A 429 12.90 -17.73 -16.22
CA LEU A 429 12.29 -17.84 -17.55
C LEU A 429 13.35 -17.90 -18.65
N SER A 430 13.07 -18.69 -19.69
CA SER A 430 14.00 -18.98 -20.77
C SER A 430 13.40 -18.66 -22.15
N GLU A 431 14.23 -18.77 -23.19
CA GLU A 431 13.79 -18.57 -24.58
C GLU A 431 12.78 -19.66 -25.04
N SER A 432 12.68 -20.82 -24.37
CA SER A 432 11.64 -21.81 -24.71
C SER A 432 10.24 -21.38 -24.27
N ASP A 433 10.17 -20.50 -23.29
CA ASP A 433 8.92 -20.03 -22.70
C ASP A 433 8.43 -18.76 -23.40
N LEU A 434 9.30 -18.14 -24.22
CA LEU A 434 9.09 -16.85 -24.86
C LEU A 434 8.41 -16.96 -26.23
N THR A 435 7.34 -16.18 -26.38
CA THR A 435 6.81 -15.76 -27.68
C THR A 435 7.00 -14.24 -27.83
N VAL A 436 7.53 -13.81 -28.98
CA VAL A 436 7.69 -12.38 -29.30
C VAL A 436 6.61 -11.95 -30.27
N HIS A 437 5.85 -10.94 -29.87
CA HIS A 437 4.84 -10.27 -30.68
C HIS A 437 5.27 -8.86 -31.03
N ALA A 438 4.64 -8.24 -32.03
CA ALA A 438 4.93 -6.87 -32.40
C ALA A 438 3.66 -6.06 -32.67
N ARG A 439 3.60 -4.84 -32.14
CA ARG A 439 2.54 -3.86 -32.39
C ARG A 439 3.17 -2.47 -32.47
N ASP A 440 2.78 -1.71 -33.49
CA ASP A 440 3.20 -0.30 -33.68
C ASP A 440 4.72 -0.05 -33.60
N GLY A 441 5.51 -1.04 -34.05
CA GLY A 441 6.97 -0.95 -34.06
C GLY A 441 7.66 -1.32 -32.74
N PHE A 442 6.91 -1.74 -31.73
CA PHE A 442 7.44 -2.25 -30.46
C PHE A 442 7.28 -3.78 -30.37
N GLU A 443 8.28 -4.45 -29.79
CA GLU A 443 8.28 -5.90 -29.56
C GLU A 443 7.83 -6.23 -28.13
N TYR A 444 6.70 -6.92 -28.01
CA TYR A 444 6.21 -7.43 -26.73
C TYR A 444 6.74 -8.85 -26.52
N ARG A 445 7.48 -9.04 -25.43
CA ARG A 445 7.98 -10.34 -24.99
C ARG A 445 6.94 -10.96 -24.05
N VAL A 446 6.38 -12.10 -24.46
CA VAL A 446 5.31 -12.79 -23.73
C VAL A 446 5.80 -14.19 -23.36
N TYR A 447 6.07 -14.39 -22.07
CA TYR A 447 6.44 -15.69 -21.54
C TYR A 447 5.18 -16.51 -21.20
N HIS A 448 5.26 -17.85 -21.29
CA HIS A 448 4.14 -18.78 -21.05
C HIS A 448 2.83 -18.32 -21.72
N ASP A 449 2.91 -17.92 -23.00
CA ASP A 449 1.80 -17.30 -23.71
C ASP A 449 0.55 -18.21 -23.73
N PRO A 450 -0.55 -17.83 -23.05
CA PRO A 450 -1.75 -18.64 -22.95
C PRO A 450 -2.62 -18.58 -24.23
N GLY A 451 -2.27 -17.74 -25.20
CA GLY A 451 -3.10 -17.43 -26.35
C GLY A 451 -4.14 -16.34 -26.05
N PRO A 452 -4.94 -15.96 -27.07
CA PRO A 452 -5.89 -14.86 -26.92
C PRO A 452 -7.04 -15.18 -25.95
N PRO A 453 -7.48 -14.20 -25.13
CA PRO A 453 -8.71 -14.33 -24.36
C PRO A 453 -9.95 -14.34 -25.29
N PRO A 454 -11.15 -14.68 -24.77
CA PRO A 454 -12.39 -14.47 -25.52
C PRO A 454 -12.50 -13.04 -26.03
N THR A 455 -12.97 -12.86 -27.26
CA THR A 455 -13.13 -11.53 -27.88
C THR A 455 -14.60 -11.21 -28.10
N PHE A 456 -14.92 -9.91 -28.08
CA PHE A 456 -16.27 -9.36 -28.25
C PHE A 456 -16.96 -9.87 -29.52
N VAL A 457 -16.21 -10.09 -30.59
CA VAL A 457 -16.69 -10.72 -31.84
C VAL A 457 -15.93 -12.02 -32.12
N GLY A 458 -16.55 -12.94 -32.85
CA GLY A 458 -15.93 -14.19 -33.29
C GLY A 458 -16.47 -15.43 -32.56
N ALA A 459 -15.75 -16.54 -32.68
CA ALA A 459 -16.21 -17.85 -32.21
C ALA A 459 -16.44 -17.91 -30.68
N LEU A 460 -15.67 -17.12 -29.91
CA LEU A 460 -15.75 -17.07 -28.45
C LEU A 460 -16.54 -15.86 -27.91
N SER A 461 -17.31 -15.16 -28.77
CA SER A 461 -18.13 -14.01 -28.34
C SER A 461 -19.14 -14.35 -27.24
N GLY A 462 -19.74 -15.54 -27.29
CA GLY A 462 -20.59 -16.05 -26.20
C GLY A 462 -19.82 -16.20 -24.88
N GLN A 463 -18.56 -16.63 -24.93
CA GLN A 463 -17.70 -16.69 -23.73
C GLN A 463 -17.29 -15.31 -23.25
N TYR A 464 -17.04 -14.36 -24.15
CA TYR A 464 -16.83 -12.95 -23.76
C TYR A 464 -18.05 -12.45 -22.96
N GLN A 465 -19.26 -12.63 -23.49
CA GLN A 465 -20.51 -12.21 -22.83
C GLN A 465 -20.71 -12.90 -21.48
N TRP A 466 -20.54 -14.23 -21.42
CA TRP A 466 -20.70 -15.00 -20.19
C TRP A 466 -19.71 -14.59 -19.10
N ASN A 467 -18.44 -14.38 -19.46
CA ASN A 467 -17.37 -14.01 -18.53
C ASN A 467 -17.70 -12.72 -17.76
N PHE A 468 -18.13 -11.67 -18.46
CA PHE A 468 -18.45 -10.39 -17.85
C PHE A 468 -19.83 -10.37 -17.19
N ALA A 469 -20.81 -11.12 -17.74
CA ALA A 469 -22.11 -11.27 -17.10
C ALA A 469 -22.03 -12.02 -15.76
N LEU A 470 -21.11 -12.99 -15.62
CA LEU A 470 -20.85 -13.67 -14.35
C LEU A 470 -20.36 -12.69 -13.29
N VAL A 471 -19.44 -11.79 -13.63
CA VAL A 471 -18.95 -10.75 -12.70
C VAL A 471 -20.10 -9.88 -12.20
N ALA A 472 -20.99 -9.43 -13.11
CA ALA A 472 -22.17 -8.67 -12.74
C ALA A 472 -23.13 -9.47 -11.85
N ALA A 473 -23.31 -10.77 -12.11
CA ALA A 473 -24.17 -11.64 -11.31
C ALA A 473 -23.61 -11.89 -9.91
N TRP A 474 -22.31 -12.13 -9.78
CA TRP A 474 -21.64 -12.37 -8.49
C TRP A 474 -21.62 -11.14 -7.57
N ALA A 475 -21.75 -9.93 -8.13
CA ALA A 475 -21.93 -8.72 -7.32
C ALA A 475 -23.23 -8.75 -6.48
N SER A 476 -24.18 -9.64 -6.80
CA SER A 476 -25.36 -9.88 -5.95
C SER A 476 -25.03 -10.60 -4.63
N HIS A 477 -23.89 -11.29 -4.57
CA HIS A 477 -23.49 -12.10 -3.41
C HIS A 477 -22.93 -11.27 -2.26
N LEU A 478 -22.71 -9.96 -2.47
CA LEU A 478 -22.10 -9.04 -1.51
C LEU A 478 -23.05 -8.58 -0.40
N SER A 479 -24.31 -9.07 -0.41
CA SER A 479 -25.30 -8.71 0.61
C SER A 479 -25.23 -9.65 1.81
N PRO A 480 -24.99 -9.17 3.04
CA PRO A 480 -25.11 -10.01 4.23
C PRO A 480 -26.55 -10.52 4.44
N ASP A 481 -27.55 -9.81 3.89
CA ASP A 481 -28.97 -10.11 4.05
C ASP A 481 -29.57 -11.02 2.96
N ASP A 482 -28.75 -11.63 2.08
CA ASP A 482 -29.28 -12.52 1.02
C ASP A 482 -29.83 -13.86 1.56
N GLY A 483 -29.60 -14.15 2.84
CA GLY A 483 -30.07 -15.35 3.54
C GLY A 483 -29.27 -16.61 3.22
N VAL A 484 -28.15 -16.51 2.50
CA VAL A 484 -27.26 -17.61 2.15
C VAL A 484 -26.09 -17.67 3.13
N THR A 485 -25.82 -18.85 3.67
CA THR A 485 -24.64 -19.12 4.50
C THR A 485 -23.72 -20.11 3.82
N MET A 486 -22.41 -20.01 4.08
CA MET A 486 -21.37 -20.87 3.53
C MET A 486 -20.48 -21.40 4.64
N ASP A 487 -20.01 -22.63 4.50
CA ASP A 487 -18.88 -23.15 5.28
C ASP A 487 -17.58 -22.65 4.65
N ILE A 488 -16.87 -21.76 5.34
CA ILE A 488 -15.64 -21.13 4.85
C ILE A 488 -14.38 -21.76 5.44
N SER A 489 -14.50 -22.84 6.21
CA SER A 489 -13.34 -23.55 6.76
C SER A 489 -12.78 -24.57 5.76
N PRO A 490 -11.60 -25.15 6.02
CA PRO A 490 -11.05 -26.19 5.16
C PRO A 490 -11.92 -27.46 5.08
N ALA A 491 -12.96 -27.60 5.91
CA ALA A 491 -13.95 -28.67 5.76
C ALA A 491 -14.83 -28.49 4.51
N GLY A 492 -15.12 -27.24 4.13
CA GLY A 492 -16.04 -26.90 3.04
C GLY A 492 -15.37 -26.40 1.76
N ILE A 493 -14.19 -25.76 1.85
CA ILE A 493 -13.52 -25.11 0.71
C ILE A 493 -12.08 -25.57 0.51
N GLY A 494 -11.58 -25.45 -0.72
CA GLY A 494 -10.23 -25.87 -1.12
C GLY A 494 -10.17 -27.28 -1.71
N ASN A 495 -8.98 -27.88 -1.71
CA ASN A 495 -8.75 -29.23 -2.25
C ASN A 495 -9.01 -29.38 -3.76
N LEU A 496 -8.62 -28.35 -4.52
CA LEU A 496 -8.55 -28.41 -5.97
C LEU A 496 -7.20 -28.96 -6.43
N GLU A 497 -7.24 -29.78 -7.46
CA GLU A 497 -6.06 -30.28 -8.16
C GLU A 497 -6.03 -29.75 -9.60
N ASP A 498 -4.85 -29.73 -10.23
CA ASP A 498 -4.69 -29.23 -11.61
C ASP A 498 -5.61 -29.94 -12.62
N ALA A 499 -5.96 -31.20 -12.34
CA ALA A 499 -6.85 -32.01 -13.16
C ALA A 499 -8.34 -31.55 -13.09
N ASP A 500 -8.70 -30.79 -12.07
CA ASP A 500 -10.04 -30.21 -11.94
C ASP A 500 -10.19 -28.95 -12.82
N TYR A 501 -9.10 -28.36 -13.33
CA TYR A 501 -9.15 -27.15 -14.16
C TYR A 501 -9.60 -27.44 -15.59
N PRO A 502 -10.64 -26.76 -16.11
CA PRO A 502 -11.09 -26.93 -17.49
C PRO A 502 -9.99 -26.55 -18.48
N ALA A 503 -9.80 -27.39 -19.49
CA ALA A 503 -8.75 -27.21 -20.50
C ALA A 503 -9.13 -26.18 -21.58
N GLN A 504 -10.42 -25.92 -21.78
CA GLN A 504 -10.95 -25.02 -22.79
C GLN A 504 -11.79 -23.93 -22.14
N LEU A 505 -11.82 -22.74 -22.74
CA LEU A 505 -12.55 -21.58 -22.22
C LEU A 505 -14.05 -21.87 -22.14
N GLU A 506 -14.59 -22.64 -23.09
CA GLU A 506 -16.00 -23.05 -23.18
C GLU A 506 -16.49 -23.84 -21.96
N ASP A 507 -15.58 -24.55 -21.29
CA ASP A 507 -15.91 -25.39 -20.13
C ASP A 507 -15.87 -24.61 -18.80
N TYR A 508 -15.53 -23.32 -18.81
CA TYR A 508 -15.40 -22.52 -17.59
C TYR A 508 -16.74 -22.40 -16.83
N GLY A 509 -17.87 -22.46 -17.54
CA GLY A 509 -19.20 -22.45 -16.91
C GLY A 509 -19.54 -23.71 -16.10
N ALA A 510 -18.77 -24.80 -16.25
CA ALA A 510 -18.87 -25.97 -15.38
C ALA A 510 -17.97 -25.88 -14.15
N PHE A 511 -16.97 -24.99 -14.16
CA PHE A 511 -16.03 -24.77 -13.07
C PHE A 511 -16.49 -23.65 -12.14
N TYR A 512 -16.92 -22.52 -12.69
CA TYR A 512 -17.44 -21.39 -11.92
C TYR A 512 -18.96 -21.43 -11.85
N ASP A 513 -19.52 -21.51 -10.64
CA ASP A 513 -20.97 -21.49 -10.46
C ASP A 513 -21.51 -20.07 -10.68
N LEU A 514 -22.28 -19.89 -11.75
CA LEU A 514 -22.84 -18.59 -12.13
C LEU A 514 -23.79 -18.00 -11.06
N LEU A 515 -24.56 -18.84 -10.37
CA LEU A 515 -25.66 -18.39 -9.51
C LEU A 515 -25.31 -18.48 -8.02
N GLU A 516 -24.56 -19.50 -7.61
CA GLU A 516 -24.18 -19.70 -6.21
C GLU A 516 -22.80 -19.13 -5.88
N GLY A 517 -21.97 -18.92 -6.90
CA GLY A 517 -20.61 -18.44 -6.75
C GLY A 517 -19.61 -19.53 -6.36
N GLY A 518 -18.33 -19.17 -6.41
CA GLY A 518 -17.23 -20.08 -6.06
C GLY A 518 -16.82 -21.03 -7.19
N ASP A 519 -16.06 -22.06 -6.79
CA ASP A 519 -15.48 -23.08 -7.65
C ASP A 519 -15.80 -24.49 -7.09
N PRO A 520 -15.38 -25.61 -7.73
CA PRO A 520 -15.82 -26.95 -7.32
C PRO A 520 -14.98 -27.52 -6.16
N GLY A 521 -14.30 -26.67 -5.38
CA GLY A 521 -13.55 -27.07 -4.19
C GLY A 521 -14.40 -27.90 -3.22
N ARG A 522 -13.81 -28.95 -2.66
CA ARG A 522 -14.51 -29.96 -1.84
C ARG A 522 -14.13 -29.92 -0.36
N GLY A 523 -13.07 -29.18 -0.02
CA GLY A 523 -12.49 -29.21 1.31
C GLY A 523 -11.86 -30.57 1.67
N TYR A 524 -11.62 -30.74 2.98
CA TYR A 524 -10.90 -31.83 3.59
C TYR A 524 -11.66 -32.37 4.80
N ASP A 525 -11.77 -33.70 4.90
CA ASP A 525 -12.41 -34.33 6.06
C ASP A 525 -11.57 -34.19 7.35
N VAL A 526 -10.23 -34.28 7.22
CA VAL A 526 -9.30 -34.35 8.36
C VAL A 526 -8.03 -33.55 8.12
N ASN A 527 -7.54 -32.90 9.18
CA ASN A 527 -6.22 -32.30 9.21
C ASN A 527 -5.15 -33.41 9.23
N PRO A 528 -4.24 -33.46 8.24
CA PRO A 528 -3.29 -34.56 8.10
C PRO A 528 -2.21 -34.58 9.19
N VAL A 529 -1.99 -33.46 9.89
CA VAL A 529 -0.98 -33.33 10.95
C VAL A 529 -1.55 -33.73 12.30
N THR A 530 -2.76 -33.28 12.63
CA THR A 530 -3.39 -33.53 13.94
C THR A 530 -4.26 -34.80 13.97
N GLY A 531 -4.76 -35.24 12.81
CA GLY A 531 -5.72 -36.34 12.67
C GLY A 531 -7.15 -35.99 13.11
N ALA A 532 -7.41 -34.73 13.51
CA ALA A 532 -8.74 -34.24 13.84
C ALA A 532 -9.50 -33.82 12.58
N ALA A 533 -10.83 -33.83 12.64
CA ALA A 533 -11.64 -33.23 11.58
C ALA A 533 -11.44 -31.71 11.55
N TYR A 534 -11.53 -31.10 10.37
CA TYR A 534 -11.65 -29.64 10.30
C TYR A 534 -13.03 -29.24 10.82
N GLU A 535 -13.07 -28.24 11.70
CA GLU A 535 -14.33 -27.74 12.24
C GLU A 535 -15.00 -26.81 11.22
N PRO A 536 -16.28 -27.04 10.86
CA PRO A 536 -17.02 -26.15 9.97
C PRO A 536 -17.16 -24.73 10.54
N GLN A 537 -17.09 -23.72 9.66
CA GLN A 537 -17.28 -22.32 10.00
C GLN A 537 -18.37 -21.72 9.11
N ILE A 538 -19.61 -21.70 9.62
CA ILE A 538 -20.77 -21.24 8.86
C ILE A 538 -20.96 -19.73 9.04
N VAL A 539 -20.79 -18.96 7.95
CA VAL A 539 -20.95 -17.50 7.94
C VAL A 539 -21.88 -17.03 6.81
N PRO A 540 -22.47 -15.83 6.89
CA PRO A 540 -23.19 -15.23 5.76
C PRO A 540 -22.28 -15.08 4.54
N ARG A 541 -22.76 -15.47 3.36
CA ARG A 541 -21.98 -15.35 2.11
C ARG A 541 -21.58 -13.91 1.81
N GLY A 542 -22.46 -12.95 2.06
CA GLY A 542 -22.17 -11.53 1.88
C GLY A 542 -21.04 -11.00 2.75
N ASP A 543 -20.91 -11.50 3.97
CA ASP A 543 -19.77 -11.13 4.81
C ASP A 543 -18.48 -11.76 4.27
N TYR A 544 -18.49 -13.06 3.99
CA TYR A 544 -17.31 -13.76 3.47
C TYR A 544 -16.79 -13.15 2.17
N THR A 545 -17.67 -12.87 1.20
CA THR A 545 -17.26 -12.37 -0.12
C THR A 545 -16.71 -10.95 -0.09
N ARG A 546 -17.25 -10.07 0.76
CA ARG A 546 -16.70 -8.73 1.02
C ARG A 546 -15.35 -8.79 1.73
N VAL A 547 -15.26 -9.57 2.81
CA VAL A 547 -14.01 -9.80 3.54
C VAL A 547 -12.94 -10.33 2.60
N LEU A 548 -13.28 -11.32 1.78
CA LEU A 548 -12.33 -11.93 0.86
C LEU A 548 -11.85 -10.96 -0.21
N ALA A 549 -12.76 -10.14 -0.76
CA ALA A 549 -12.44 -9.12 -1.76
C ALA A 549 -11.50 -8.06 -1.19
N GLU A 550 -11.66 -7.63 0.07
CA GLU A 550 -10.79 -6.63 0.72
C GLU A 550 -9.46 -7.21 1.20
N PHE A 551 -9.49 -8.41 1.82
CA PHE A 551 -8.27 -9.07 2.31
C PHE A 551 -7.23 -9.27 1.20
N TRP A 552 -7.66 -9.78 0.05
CA TRP A 552 -6.79 -9.99 -1.11
C TRP A 552 -6.77 -8.80 -2.09
N ALA A 553 -7.44 -7.69 -1.78
CA ALA A 553 -7.21 -6.42 -2.46
C ALA A 553 -6.02 -5.67 -1.90
N ASP A 554 -5.43 -6.13 -0.78
CA ASP A 554 -4.13 -5.67 -0.34
C ASP A 554 -4.18 -4.15 -0.11
N GLY A 555 -5.01 -3.68 0.84
CA GLY A 555 -5.38 -2.27 1.07
C GLY A 555 -4.25 -1.24 1.35
N PRO A 556 -4.57 -0.04 1.89
CA PRO A 556 -3.62 1.10 1.96
C PRO A 556 -2.31 0.82 2.70
N ASP A 557 -2.30 -0.12 3.64
CA ASP A 557 -1.09 -0.52 4.38
C ASP A 557 -0.37 -1.73 3.75
N SER A 558 -0.58 -2.00 2.45
CA SER A 558 -0.13 -3.22 1.82
C SER A 558 1.28 -3.18 1.24
N GLU A 559 1.91 -4.35 1.28
CA GLU A 559 3.16 -4.72 0.63
C GLU A 559 2.94 -5.14 -0.84
N THR A 560 1.74 -4.92 -1.38
CA THR A 560 1.22 -5.41 -2.68
C THR A 560 1.19 -6.96 -2.77
N PRO A 561 0.54 -7.55 -3.79
CA PRO A 561 0.42 -9.02 -3.88
C PRO A 561 1.73 -9.80 -3.78
N PRO A 562 2.86 -9.41 -4.41
CA PRO A 562 4.10 -10.15 -4.22
C PRO A 562 4.62 -10.05 -2.79
N GLY A 563 4.45 -8.93 -2.08
CA GLY A 563 4.91 -8.75 -0.70
C GLY A 563 4.05 -9.47 0.33
N HIS A 564 2.73 -9.55 0.12
CA HIS A 564 1.82 -10.35 0.97
C HIS A 564 2.32 -11.80 1.08
N TRP A 565 2.78 -12.41 -0.02
CA TRP A 565 3.33 -13.77 0.03
C TRP A 565 4.65 -13.89 0.79
N PHE A 566 5.42 -12.81 0.96
CA PHE A 566 6.55 -12.78 1.89
C PHE A 566 6.10 -12.68 3.35
N VAL A 567 5.01 -11.97 3.64
CA VAL A 567 4.39 -11.97 4.99
C VAL A 567 3.95 -13.39 5.35
N ILE A 568 3.24 -14.07 4.46
CA ILE A 568 2.84 -15.47 4.64
C ILE A 568 4.07 -16.38 4.82
N ALA A 569 5.12 -16.20 4.02
CA ALA A 569 6.35 -16.98 4.15
C ALA A 569 7.03 -16.77 5.53
N ASN A 570 6.97 -15.55 6.07
CA ASN A 570 7.46 -15.24 7.41
C ASN A 570 6.62 -15.93 8.49
N GLU A 571 5.30 -15.87 8.39
CA GLU A 571 4.40 -16.58 9.32
C GLU A 571 4.65 -18.09 9.33
N VAL A 572 4.89 -18.68 8.15
CA VAL A 572 5.29 -20.08 8.02
C VAL A 572 6.61 -20.35 8.74
N ALA A 573 7.62 -19.48 8.56
CA ALA A 573 8.94 -19.60 9.19
C ALA A 573 8.90 -19.45 10.72
N ASP A 574 7.95 -18.67 11.23
CA ASP A 574 7.73 -18.38 12.64
C ASP A 574 6.83 -19.43 13.33
N HIS A 575 6.10 -20.24 12.55
CA HIS A 575 5.18 -21.23 13.09
C HIS A 575 5.92 -22.30 13.94
N PRO A 576 5.50 -22.56 15.18
CA PRO A 576 6.22 -23.44 16.11
C PRO A 576 6.28 -24.92 15.66
N ALA A 577 5.35 -25.35 14.81
CA ALA A 577 5.35 -26.70 14.23
C ALA A 577 6.26 -26.84 13.00
N LEU A 578 6.81 -25.75 12.45
CA LEU A 578 7.71 -25.84 11.31
C LEU A 578 9.02 -26.51 11.74
N GLN A 579 9.42 -27.51 10.97
CA GLN A 579 10.78 -28.02 10.98
C GLN A 579 11.50 -27.42 9.78
N ARG A 580 12.62 -26.71 10.01
CA ARG A 580 13.42 -26.05 8.95
C ARG A 580 14.22 -27.07 8.13
N LEU A 581 13.52 -28.03 7.53
CA LEU A 581 14.06 -29.09 6.69
C LEU A 581 13.80 -28.73 5.24
N TYR A 582 14.86 -28.51 4.46
CA TYR A 582 14.71 -28.22 3.04
C TYR A 582 14.09 -29.41 2.31
N ARG A 583 12.99 -29.19 1.58
CA ARG A 583 12.18 -30.22 0.92
C ARG A 583 11.71 -31.32 1.88
N GLY A 584 11.46 -30.98 3.15
CA GLY A 584 10.95 -31.90 4.16
C GLY A 584 11.98 -32.93 4.67
N GLY A 585 13.26 -32.79 4.33
CA GLY A 585 14.32 -33.71 4.77
C GLY A 585 15.69 -33.07 4.93
N GLY A 586 16.70 -33.91 5.18
CA GLY A 586 18.08 -33.45 5.36
C GLY A 586 18.39 -32.87 6.74
N PRO A 587 19.50 -32.13 6.90
CA PRO A 587 19.81 -31.43 8.14
C PRO A 587 18.84 -30.28 8.39
N VAL A 588 18.61 -29.96 9.67
CA VAL A 588 17.87 -28.75 10.05
C VAL A 588 18.71 -27.54 9.70
N LEU A 589 18.16 -26.66 8.87
CA LEU A 589 18.78 -25.39 8.51
C LEU A 589 18.71 -24.42 9.69
N ASP A 590 19.77 -23.63 9.87
CA ASP A 590 19.67 -22.47 10.74
C ASP A 590 18.74 -21.40 10.11
N LYS A 591 18.33 -20.42 10.92
CA LYS A 591 17.36 -19.40 10.48
C LYS A 591 17.89 -18.56 9.32
N LEU A 592 19.18 -18.22 9.34
CA LEU A 592 19.77 -17.38 8.31
C LEU A 592 19.83 -18.12 6.97
N GLU A 593 20.26 -19.39 6.99
CA GLU A 593 20.27 -20.22 5.80
C GLU A 593 18.85 -20.45 5.25
N TRP A 594 17.88 -20.73 6.15
CA TRP A 594 16.47 -20.88 5.77
C TRP A 594 15.94 -19.63 5.07
N ASP A 595 16.08 -18.47 5.69
CA ASP A 595 15.56 -17.20 5.18
C ASP A 595 16.26 -16.80 3.87
N ALA A 596 17.60 -16.92 3.79
CA ALA A 596 18.35 -16.59 2.58
C ALA A 596 17.94 -17.46 1.39
N LYS A 597 17.73 -18.76 1.59
CA LYS A 597 17.30 -19.68 0.52
C LYS A 597 15.82 -19.48 0.16
N LEU A 598 14.94 -19.33 1.15
CA LEU A 598 13.51 -19.14 0.93
C LEU A 598 13.23 -17.84 0.18
N TYR A 599 13.78 -16.71 0.64
CA TYR A 599 13.57 -15.42 -0.01
C TYR A 599 14.17 -15.37 -1.42
N PHE A 600 15.31 -16.01 -1.65
CA PHE A 600 15.88 -16.11 -3.00
C PHE A 600 14.93 -16.81 -3.98
N ALA A 601 14.39 -17.96 -3.58
CA ALA A 601 13.45 -18.73 -4.41
C ALA A 601 12.13 -17.98 -4.60
N LEU A 602 11.55 -17.46 -3.51
CA LEU A 602 10.27 -16.75 -3.54
C LEU A 602 10.36 -15.43 -4.31
N GLY A 603 11.41 -14.64 -4.06
CA GLY A 603 11.66 -13.39 -4.77
C GLY A 603 11.82 -13.60 -6.27
N GLY A 604 12.61 -14.60 -6.66
CA GLY A 604 12.76 -14.98 -8.07
C GLY A 604 11.43 -15.36 -8.72
N ALA A 605 10.60 -16.15 -8.04
CA ALA A 605 9.27 -16.52 -8.54
C ALA A 605 8.31 -15.31 -8.64
N MET A 606 8.32 -14.39 -7.67
CA MET A 606 7.52 -13.17 -7.75
C MET A 606 7.98 -12.29 -8.92
N HIS A 607 9.29 -12.13 -9.12
CA HIS A 607 9.81 -11.36 -10.25
C HIS A 607 9.38 -11.96 -11.59
N ASP A 608 9.51 -13.27 -11.78
CA ASP A 608 9.11 -13.94 -13.02
C ASP A 608 7.59 -13.95 -13.24
N ALA A 609 6.81 -14.02 -12.16
CA ALA A 609 5.36 -13.86 -12.22
C ALA A 609 4.99 -12.46 -12.73
N ALA A 610 5.72 -11.42 -12.30
CA ALA A 610 5.54 -10.05 -12.78
C ALA A 610 5.89 -9.92 -14.27
N VAL A 611 7.07 -10.40 -14.69
CA VAL A 611 7.54 -10.38 -16.08
C VAL A 611 6.53 -11.07 -17.00
N THR A 612 6.05 -12.25 -16.58
CA THR A 612 5.11 -13.05 -17.36
C THR A 612 3.74 -12.39 -17.46
N ALA A 613 3.12 -12.08 -16.31
CA ALA A 613 1.76 -11.53 -16.29
C ALA A 613 1.68 -10.16 -16.97
N TRP A 614 2.65 -9.27 -16.78
CA TRP A 614 2.63 -7.96 -17.42
C TRP A 614 3.06 -7.98 -18.89
N GLY A 615 3.90 -8.92 -19.32
CA GLY A 615 4.13 -9.18 -20.74
C GLY A 615 2.83 -9.56 -21.46
N ILE A 616 2.05 -10.47 -20.87
CA ILE A 616 0.73 -10.88 -21.37
C ILE A 616 -0.25 -9.70 -21.36
N LYS A 617 -0.35 -8.98 -20.23
CA LYS A 617 -1.24 -7.81 -20.10
C LYS A 617 -0.94 -6.73 -21.12
N GLY A 618 0.33 -6.44 -21.37
CA GLY A 618 0.75 -5.46 -22.37
C GLY A 618 0.41 -5.85 -23.79
N TRP A 619 0.64 -7.12 -24.15
CA TRP A 619 0.35 -7.62 -25.49
C TRP A 619 -1.15 -7.71 -25.76
N TYR A 620 -1.89 -8.43 -24.92
CA TYR A 620 -3.32 -8.64 -25.12
C TYR A 620 -4.13 -7.39 -24.81
N ASP A 621 -3.65 -6.56 -23.88
CA ASP A 621 -4.23 -5.28 -23.53
C ASP A 621 -5.73 -5.40 -23.25
N TYR A 622 -6.14 -6.45 -22.53
CA TYR A 622 -7.53 -6.87 -22.44
C TYR A 622 -8.38 -5.98 -21.52
N ILE A 623 -9.63 -5.76 -21.93
CA ILE A 623 -10.62 -4.91 -21.26
C ILE A 623 -10.98 -5.37 -19.83
N ARG A 624 -11.33 -4.42 -18.96
CA ARG A 624 -11.79 -4.66 -17.57
C ARG A 624 -13.32 -4.78 -17.47
N PRO A 625 -13.86 -5.44 -16.42
CA PRO A 625 -15.30 -5.64 -16.27
C PRO A 625 -16.15 -4.37 -16.32
N ILE A 626 -15.76 -3.29 -15.63
CA ILE A 626 -16.55 -2.03 -15.63
C ILE A 626 -16.78 -1.50 -17.05
N SER A 627 -15.73 -1.49 -17.87
CA SER A 627 -15.80 -1.02 -19.25
C SER A 627 -16.63 -1.97 -20.13
N ALA A 628 -16.41 -3.29 -20.01
CA ALA A 628 -17.09 -4.30 -20.80
C ALA A 628 -18.59 -4.43 -20.46
N ILE A 629 -18.94 -4.50 -19.18
CA ILE A 629 -20.33 -4.62 -18.70
C ILE A 629 -21.14 -3.40 -19.15
N ARG A 630 -20.63 -2.18 -18.91
CA ARG A 630 -21.33 -0.96 -19.34
C ARG A 630 -21.47 -0.88 -20.85
N ALA A 631 -20.42 -1.22 -21.62
CA ALA A 631 -20.48 -1.20 -23.08
C ALA A 631 -21.43 -2.25 -23.68
N MET A 632 -21.54 -3.44 -23.08
CA MET A 632 -22.53 -4.44 -23.50
C MET A 632 -23.95 -4.00 -23.11
N ALA A 633 -24.13 -3.42 -21.93
CA ALA A 633 -25.43 -2.94 -21.46
C ALA A 633 -25.96 -1.79 -22.31
N ASP A 634 -25.10 -0.89 -22.79
CA ASP A 634 -25.46 0.21 -23.72
C ASP A 634 -26.01 -0.31 -25.06
N LEU A 635 -25.61 -1.52 -25.48
CA LEU A 635 -26.16 -2.17 -26.68
C LEU A 635 -27.53 -2.81 -26.43
N GLY A 636 -27.85 -3.15 -25.18
CA GLY A 636 -29.06 -3.86 -24.78
C GLY A 636 -28.78 -5.33 -24.44
N GLN A 637 -29.78 -6.21 -24.62
CA GLN A 637 -29.71 -7.62 -24.21
C GLN A 637 -29.54 -8.59 -25.37
N SER A 638 -28.82 -9.70 -25.15
CA SER A 638 -28.52 -10.70 -26.19
C SER A 638 -29.29 -12.02 -26.10
N SER A 639 -30.14 -12.20 -25.08
CA SER A 639 -30.78 -13.49 -24.78
C SER A 639 -32.03 -13.79 -25.62
N ASP A 640 -32.90 -12.79 -25.86
CA ASP A 640 -34.19 -13.02 -26.52
C ASP A 640 -34.49 -11.98 -27.62
N PRO A 641 -34.48 -12.35 -28.91
CA PRO A 641 -34.79 -11.43 -30.01
C PRO A 641 -36.23 -10.93 -30.05
N ALA A 642 -37.15 -11.50 -29.25
CA ALA A 642 -38.53 -11.05 -29.13
C ALA A 642 -38.73 -9.98 -28.04
N LEU A 643 -37.76 -9.80 -27.13
CA LEU A 643 -37.83 -8.78 -26.09
C LEU A 643 -37.28 -7.42 -26.59
N PRO A 644 -37.69 -6.30 -25.96
CA PRO A 644 -37.13 -4.99 -26.24
C PRO A 644 -35.60 -4.95 -26.11
N SER A 645 -34.99 -3.96 -26.77
CA SER A 645 -33.54 -3.68 -26.69
C SER A 645 -32.66 -4.89 -27.02
N HIS A 646 -33.12 -5.81 -27.88
CA HIS A 646 -32.30 -6.93 -28.30
C HIS A 646 -31.14 -6.49 -29.20
N HIS A 647 -29.92 -6.90 -28.84
CA HIS A 647 -28.73 -6.80 -29.65
C HIS A 647 -27.88 -8.05 -29.46
N VAL A 648 -27.42 -8.68 -30.54
CA VAL A 648 -26.67 -9.95 -30.48
C VAL A 648 -25.38 -9.85 -29.66
N ASP A 649 -24.74 -8.69 -29.69
CA ASP A 649 -23.52 -8.40 -28.91
C ASP A 649 -23.83 -7.69 -27.57
N GLY A 650 -25.10 -7.66 -27.15
CA GLY A 650 -25.53 -7.10 -25.86
C GLY A 650 -25.17 -8.00 -24.67
N ILE A 651 -25.55 -7.59 -23.47
CA ILE A 651 -25.34 -8.39 -22.26
C ILE A 651 -26.43 -9.47 -22.13
N PRO A 652 -26.11 -10.73 -21.77
CA PRO A 652 -27.13 -11.76 -21.61
C PRO A 652 -28.00 -11.48 -20.38
N LEU A 653 -29.31 -11.68 -20.53
CA LEU A 653 -30.26 -11.69 -19.42
C LEU A 653 -30.05 -12.93 -18.55
N ILE A 654 -30.10 -12.73 -17.24
CA ILE A 654 -30.02 -13.77 -16.20
C ILE A 654 -31.13 -13.46 -15.21
N ASP A 655 -32.10 -14.37 -15.07
CA ASP A 655 -33.27 -14.19 -14.20
C ASP A 655 -32.85 -13.82 -12.76
N GLY A 656 -33.43 -12.76 -12.20
CA GLY A 656 -33.11 -12.28 -10.86
C GLY A 656 -31.69 -11.70 -10.69
N ARG A 657 -30.96 -11.47 -11.79
CA ARG A 657 -29.59 -10.89 -11.78
C ARG A 657 -29.39 -9.80 -12.82
N ILE A 658 -29.74 -10.05 -14.08
CA ILE A 658 -29.59 -9.14 -15.22
C ILE A 658 -30.91 -9.13 -16.00
N GLU A 659 -31.61 -8.00 -15.97
CA GLU A 659 -32.98 -7.90 -16.47
C GLU A 659 -33.20 -6.60 -17.26
N LEU A 660 -34.33 -6.53 -17.96
CA LEU A 660 -34.83 -5.27 -18.52
C LEU A 660 -35.60 -4.50 -17.45
N VAL A 661 -35.45 -3.17 -17.44
CA VAL A 661 -36.30 -2.27 -16.66
C VAL A 661 -37.72 -2.32 -17.21
N ALA A 662 -38.67 -2.74 -16.37
CA ALA A 662 -40.09 -2.78 -16.70
C ALA A 662 -40.77 -1.42 -16.50
N ALA A 663 -41.96 -1.23 -17.07
CA ALA A 663 -42.70 0.03 -16.97
C ALA A 663 -43.19 0.37 -15.55
N ASP A 664 -43.35 -0.64 -14.71
CA ASP A 664 -43.74 -0.55 -13.30
C ASP A 664 -42.54 -0.67 -12.34
N ASP A 665 -41.32 -0.72 -12.86
CA ASP A 665 -40.09 -0.75 -12.07
C ASP A 665 -39.83 0.61 -11.40
N ALA A 666 -39.32 0.62 -10.18
CA ALA A 666 -38.84 1.84 -9.52
C ALA A 666 -37.72 2.53 -10.34
N LEU A 667 -36.96 1.75 -11.10
CA LEU A 667 -35.93 2.24 -12.00
C LEU A 667 -36.46 2.79 -13.33
N ALA A 668 -37.76 2.73 -13.63
CA ALA A 668 -38.32 3.19 -14.91
C ALA A 668 -38.02 4.68 -15.18
N GLY A 669 -37.84 5.48 -14.13
CA GLY A 669 -37.58 6.91 -14.20
C GLY A 669 -38.82 7.72 -14.63
N ASP A 670 -38.67 9.04 -14.65
CA ASP A 670 -39.73 9.95 -15.09
C ASP A 670 -40.12 9.66 -16.55
N ASP A 671 -41.43 9.63 -16.81
CA ASP A 671 -42.03 9.28 -18.11
C ASP A 671 -41.55 7.92 -18.71
N GLY A 672 -40.99 7.04 -17.89
CA GLY A 672 -40.46 5.75 -18.33
C GLY A 672 -39.15 5.84 -19.12
N ALA A 673 -38.34 6.87 -18.88
CA ALA A 673 -37.08 7.13 -19.61
C ALA A 673 -36.05 5.98 -19.59
N HIS A 674 -36.16 5.06 -18.64
CA HIS A 674 -35.28 3.90 -18.51
C HIS A 674 -35.93 2.57 -18.90
N VAL A 675 -37.21 2.55 -19.26
CA VAL A 675 -37.91 1.31 -19.64
C VAL A 675 -37.21 0.65 -20.84
N GLY A 676 -36.89 -0.63 -20.70
CA GLY A 676 -36.13 -1.39 -21.70
C GLY A 676 -34.61 -1.21 -21.63
N LYS A 677 -34.07 -0.39 -20.72
CA LYS A 677 -32.63 -0.43 -20.39
C LYS A 677 -32.32 -1.68 -19.57
N ILE A 678 -31.03 -2.00 -19.45
CA ILE A 678 -30.54 -3.10 -18.60
C ILE A 678 -30.43 -2.62 -17.14
N LYS A 679 -30.93 -3.44 -16.22
CA LYS A 679 -30.70 -3.34 -14.78
C LYS A 679 -29.96 -4.58 -14.26
N LEU A 680 -29.16 -4.37 -13.21
CA LEU A 680 -28.36 -5.40 -12.54
C LEU A 680 -28.79 -5.46 -11.06
N TYR A 681 -28.94 -6.67 -10.52
CA TYR A 681 -29.09 -6.88 -9.09
C TYR A 681 -27.68 -7.05 -8.49
N SER A 682 -27.13 -5.98 -7.92
CA SER A 682 -25.71 -5.85 -7.61
C SER A 682 -25.49 -5.01 -6.36
N TRP A 683 -24.29 -5.05 -5.76
CA TRP A 683 -23.84 -4.00 -4.84
C TRP A 683 -24.12 -2.63 -5.43
N ARG A 684 -24.77 -1.77 -4.64
CA ARG A 684 -25.38 -0.53 -5.14
C ARG A 684 -24.37 0.58 -5.41
N GLY A 685 -23.15 0.46 -4.90
CA GLY A 685 -22.09 1.43 -5.11
C GLY A 685 -21.96 2.46 -4.00
N HIS A 686 -20.86 3.22 -4.06
CA HIS A 686 -20.50 4.24 -3.06
C HIS A 686 -21.54 5.36 -2.91
N ASP A 687 -22.40 5.62 -3.91
CA ASP A 687 -23.46 6.63 -3.83
C ASP A 687 -24.52 6.32 -2.76
N PHE A 688 -24.47 5.12 -2.17
CA PHE A 688 -25.35 4.66 -1.09
C PHE A 688 -24.63 4.58 0.27
N ILE A 689 -23.42 5.13 0.38
CA ILE A 689 -22.62 5.19 1.60
C ILE A 689 -22.19 6.64 1.79
N ASP A 690 -22.73 7.31 2.80
CA ASP A 690 -22.29 8.63 3.26
C ASP A 690 -21.17 8.49 4.31
N ASP A 691 -21.25 7.47 5.17
CA ASP A 691 -20.26 7.17 6.22
C ASP A 691 -19.86 5.67 6.21
N PRO A 692 -18.69 5.31 5.67
CA PRO A 692 -18.26 3.91 5.55
C PRO A 692 -18.02 3.23 6.89
N ASP A 693 -17.87 3.98 8.00
CA ASP A 693 -17.68 3.39 9.33
C ASP A 693 -18.99 2.85 9.93
N ASN A 694 -20.16 3.29 9.42
CA ASN A 694 -21.46 3.03 10.02
C ASN A 694 -22.56 2.63 9.02
N GLU A 695 -22.22 2.51 7.73
CA GLU A 695 -23.19 2.26 6.67
C GLU A 695 -22.72 1.20 5.69
N VAL A 696 -23.68 0.52 5.06
CA VAL A 696 -23.47 -0.43 3.97
C VAL A 696 -24.26 0.00 2.75
N ALA A 697 -23.68 -0.09 1.55
CA ALA A 697 -24.43 0.21 0.34
C ALA A 697 -25.53 -0.83 0.13
N GLY A 698 -25.27 -2.08 0.53
CA GLY A 698 -26.14 -3.23 0.27
C GLY A 698 -26.29 -3.57 -1.21
N VAL A 699 -27.10 -4.58 -1.50
CA VAL A 699 -27.38 -5.06 -2.87
C VAL A 699 -28.79 -4.71 -3.27
N GLY A 700 -28.98 -4.32 -4.53
CA GLY A 700 -30.29 -4.04 -5.09
C GLY A 700 -30.28 -3.87 -6.60
N TRP A 701 -31.45 -3.61 -7.18
CA TRP A 701 -31.55 -3.28 -8.60
C TRP A 701 -30.97 -1.89 -8.86
N ILE A 702 -29.98 -1.81 -9.75
CA ILE A 702 -29.39 -0.57 -10.27
C ILE A 702 -29.41 -0.59 -11.81
N LEU A 703 -29.36 0.59 -12.43
CA LEU A 703 -29.13 0.67 -13.88
C LEU A 703 -27.71 0.19 -14.20
N ALA A 704 -27.56 -0.69 -15.19
CA ALA A 704 -26.26 -1.25 -15.58
C ALA A 704 -25.25 -0.17 -16.00
N GLU A 705 -25.74 0.93 -16.57
CA GLU A 705 -24.94 2.09 -16.97
C GLU A 705 -24.27 2.80 -15.77
N ARG A 706 -24.70 2.51 -14.54
CA ARG A 706 -24.13 3.01 -13.29
C ARG A 706 -23.44 1.93 -12.45
N TRP A 707 -23.14 0.76 -13.02
CA TRP A 707 -22.52 -0.32 -12.26
C TRP A 707 -21.07 0.00 -11.86
N TRP A 708 -20.69 -0.37 -10.64
CA TRP A 708 -19.34 -0.28 -10.10
C TRP A 708 -18.88 -1.64 -9.57
N PRO A 709 -17.58 -1.98 -9.70
CA PRO A 709 -16.99 -3.08 -8.94
C PRO A 709 -16.97 -2.75 -7.44
N TYR A 710 -16.93 -3.77 -6.58
CA TYR A 710 -16.82 -3.60 -5.12
C TYR A 710 -15.39 -3.16 -4.77
N GLN A 711 -15.17 -1.85 -4.79
CA GLN A 711 -13.91 -1.16 -4.56
C GLN A 711 -14.17 0.27 -4.06
N ARG A 712 -13.14 0.94 -3.54
CA ARG A 712 -13.21 2.38 -3.18
C ARG A 712 -13.51 3.24 -4.41
N PRO A 713 -14.25 4.35 -4.27
CA PRO A 713 -14.50 5.28 -5.38
C PRO A 713 -13.22 5.91 -5.96
N THR A 714 -12.16 6.01 -5.13
CA THR A 714 -10.86 6.57 -5.52
C THR A 714 -9.89 5.54 -6.12
N PHE A 715 -10.25 4.25 -6.09
CA PHE A 715 -9.48 3.13 -6.65
C PHE A 715 -10.43 2.07 -7.24
N VAL A 716 -11.04 2.38 -8.38
CA VAL A 716 -12.16 1.57 -8.92
C VAL A 716 -11.69 0.28 -9.55
N THR A 717 -10.64 0.34 -10.37
CA THR A 717 -9.93 -0.84 -10.87
C THR A 717 -8.45 -0.50 -10.99
N PRO A 718 -7.53 -1.46 -10.79
CA PRO A 718 -6.10 -1.19 -10.93
C PRO A 718 -5.75 -0.68 -12.34
N PRO A 719 -4.82 0.28 -12.48
CA PRO A 719 -4.53 0.96 -13.74
C PRO A 719 -3.64 0.12 -14.68
N PHE A 720 -4.18 -1.01 -15.11
CA PHE A 720 -3.57 -1.92 -16.08
C PHE A 720 -4.61 -2.91 -16.63
N ALA A 721 -4.34 -3.48 -17.80
CA ALA A 721 -5.19 -4.46 -18.47
C ALA A 721 -5.52 -5.70 -17.61
N GLY A 722 -6.64 -6.35 -17.91
CA GLY A 722 -7.17 -7.49 -17.14
C GLY A 722 -6.37 -8.79 -17.32
N TYR A 723 -6.18 -9.23 -18.56
CA TYR A 723 -5.71 -10.57 -18.88
C TYR A 723 -4.18 -10.70 -18.85
N VAL A 724 -3.56 -11.55 -18.01
CA VAL A 724 -4.14 -12.42 -16.96
C VAL A 724 -4.12 -11.75 -15.59
N SER A 725 -4.86 -12.29 -14.61
CA SER A 725 -4.86 -11.81 -13.22
C SER A 725 -3.48 -11.95 -12.58
N GLY A 726 -2.86 -10.82 -12.22
CA GLY A 726 -1.56 -10.81 -11.54
C GLY A 726 -1.64 -11.48 -10.16
N HIS A 727 -2.74 -11.27 -9.42
CA HIS A 727 -2.96 -11.91 -8.12
C HIS A 727 -3.01 -13.43 -8.24
N SER A 728 -3.69 -13.96 -9.26
CA SER A 728 -3.74 -15.41 -9.52
C SER A 728 -2.35 -15.97 -9.84
N THR A 729 -1.56 -15.24 -10.65
CA THR A 729 -0.20 -15.66 -11.04
C THR A 729 0.80 -15.61 -9.88
N TYR A 730 0.89 -14.49 -9.14
CA TYR A 730 1.76 -14.38 -7.97
C TYR A 730 1.40 -15.45 -6.93
N SER A 731 0.12 -15.58 -6.62
CA SER A 731 -0.33 -16.46 -5.55
C SER A 731 -0.06 -17.93 -5.85
N ARG A 732 -0.31 -18.38 -7.09
CA ARG A 732 0.02 -19.75 -7.43
C ARG A 732 1.54 -19.97 -7.44
N ALA A 733 2.33 -19.04 -7.96
CA ALA A 733 3.80 -19.17 -7.94
C ALA A 733 4.35 -19.29 -6.52
N ALA A 734 3.88 -18.45 -5.60
CA ALA A 734 4.28 -18.50 -4.19
C ALA A 734 3.85 -19.81 -3.52
N ALA A 735 2.63 -20.29 -3.79
CA ALA A 735 2.16 -21.57 -3.26
C ALA A 735 3.03 -22.75 -3.71
N GLU A 736 3.49 -22.77 -4.97
CA GLU A 736 4.42 -23.80 -5.45
C GLU A 736 5.80 -23.69 -4.79
N ILE A 737 6.33 -22.47 -4.62
CA ILE A 737 7.60 -22.26 -3.89
C ILE A 737 7.50 -22.78 -2.45
N LEU A 738 6.48 -22.37 -1.70
CA LEU A 738 6.30 -22.79 -0.30
C LEU A 738 6.12 -24.29 -0.19
N THR A 739 5.33 -24.90 -1.09
CA THR A 739 5.13 -26.35 -1.13
C THR A 739 6.45 -27.08 -1.39
N ALA A 740 7.18 -26.67 -2.42
CA ALA A 740 8.42 -27.34 -2.81
C ALA A 740 9.55 -27.12 -1.80
N PHE A 741 9.66 -25.91 -1.23
CA PHE A 741 10.70 -25.54 -0.28
C PHE A 741 10.53 -26.22 1.07
N THR A 742 9.31 -26.22 1.62
CA THR A 742 8.99 -26.89 2.89
C THR A 742 8.91 -28.41 2.73
N GLY A 743 8.61 -28.89 1.51
CA GLY A 743 8.37 -30.30 1.23
C GLY A 743 6.99 -30.80 1.66
N ASP A 744 6.09 -29.89 2.04
CA ASP A 744 4.72 -30.19 2.45
C ASP A 744 3.76 -29.26 1.72
N ALA A 745 2.62 -29.78 1.25
CA ALA A 745 1.59 -28.96 0.61
C ALA A 745 0.75 -28.18 1.62
N TYR A 746 0.76 -28.62 2.89
CA TYR A 746 -0.01 -28.01 3.97
C TYR A 746 0.80 -26.94 4.69
N PHE A 747 0.09 -25.94 5.23
CA PHE A 747 0.68 -25.03 6.21
C PHE A 747 1.18 -25.81 7.44
N PRO A 748 2.24 -25.37 8.14
CA PRO A 748 2.71 -26.03 9.35
C PRO A 748 1.58 -26.21 10.37
N GLY A 749 1.44 -27.40 10.96
CA GLY A 749 0.28 -27.73 11.81
C GLY A 749 -0.99 -28.14 11.05
N GLY A 750 -0.93 -28.15 9.71
CA GLY A 750 -2.01 -28.55 8.81
C GLY A 750 -3.02 -27.44 8.50
N MET A 751 -2.79 -26.20 8.96
CA MET A 751 -3.69 -25.07 8.71
C MET A 751 -3.03 -23.73 9.03
N SER A 752 -3.30 -22.70 8.23
CA SER A 752 -3.11 -21.29 8.61
C SER A 752 -4.46 -20.61 8.81
N SER A 753 -4.48 -19.53 9.60
CA SER A 753 -5.71 -18.83 9.94
C SER A 753 -5.49 -17.35 10.24
N PHE A 754 -6.34 -16.49 9.67
CA PHE A 754 -6.34 -15.05 9.88
C PHE A 754 -7.66 -14.60 10.52
N PRO A 755 -7.64 -13.96 11.72
CA PRO A 755 -8.85 -13.49 12.39
C PRO A 755 -9.45 -12.26 11.70
N ILE A 756 -10.77 -12.20 11.66
CA ILE A 756 -11.55 -11.08 11.13
C ILE A 756 -12.57 -10.70 12.20
N ASP A 757 -12.41 -9.50 12.73
CA ASP A 757 -13.28 -8.99 13.78
C ASP A 757 -14.52 -8.32 13.17
N ARG A 758 -15.68 -8.59 13.77
CA ARG A 758 -16.96 -7.97 13.42
C ARG A 758 -16.87 -6.44 13.47
N ASP A 759 -17.50 -5.79 12.49
CA ASP A 759 -17.65 -4.33 12.38
C ASP A 759 -16.30 -3.56 12.45
N ALA A 760 -15.18 -4.23 12.16
CA ALA A 760 -13.83 -3.68 12.36
C ALA A 760 -12.82 -4.03 11.27
N PHE A 761 -13.21 -4.76 10.22
CA PHE A 761 -12.29 -5.21 9.18
C PHE A 761 -12.53 -4.54 7.82
N LEU A 762 -13.78 -4.42 7.39
CA LEU A 762 -14.10 -3.79 6.10
C LEU A 762 -13.84 -2.29 6.19
N VAL A 763 -13.29 -1.72 5.12
CA VAL A 763 -12.89 -0.30 5.06
C VAL A 763 -13.66 0.46 3.98
N PHE A 764 -14.48 -0.23 3.19
CA PHE A 764 -15.31 0.39 2.17
C PHE A 764 -16.72 0.69 2.69
N GLU A 765 -17.19 -0.12 3.64
CA GLU A 765 -18.49 -0.05 4.33
C GLU A 765 -18.41 -0.84 5.65
N GLU A 766 -19.39 -0.66 6.53
CA GLU A 766 -19.45 -1.35 7.82
C GLU A 766 -19.47 -2.88 7.64
N GLY A 767 -18.64 -3.58 8.42
CA GLY A 767 -18.69 -5.02 8.58
C GLY A 767 -17.33 -5.70 8.75
N PRO A 768 -17.29 -7.04 8.69
CA PRO A 768 -18.44 -7.94 8.50
C PRO A 768 -19.40 -7.97 9.70
N SER A 769 -20.62 -8.49 9.52
CA SER A 769 -21.64 -8.51 10.58
C SER A 769 -21.40 -9.56 11.68
N VAL A 770 -20.44 -10.46 11.49
CA VAL A 770 -20.03 -11.51 12.42
C VAL A 770 -18.51 -11.65 12.45
N ASP A 771 -17.97 -12.10 13.58
CA ASP A 771 -16.57 -12.51 13.66
C ASP A 771 -16.37 -13.74 12.76
N MET A 772 -15.23 -13.80 12.07
CA MET A 772 -14.86 -14.96 11.28
C MET A 772 -13.35 -15.14 11.20
N ARG A 773 -12.91 -16.20 10.56
CA ARG A 773 -11.50 -16.50 10.31
C ARG A 773 -11.34 -16.99 8.88
N LEU A 774 -10.45 -16.38 8.12
CA LEU A 774 -10.00 -17.00 6.88
C LEU A 774 -9.06 -18.15 7.25
N GLU A 775 -9.28 -19.33 6.70
CA GLU A 775 -8.56 -20.55 7.06
C GLU A 775 -8.16 -21.34 5.81
N TRP A 776 -6.93 -21.83 5.79
CA TRP A 776 -6.38 -22.56 4.65
C TRP A 776 -5.59 -23.78 5.10
N ALA A 777 -5.92 -24.95 4.55
CA ALA A 777 -5.16 -26.17 4.84
C ALA A 777 -3.84 -26.18 4.04
N ARG A 778 -3.90 -25.92 2.73
CA ARG A 778 -2.76 -25.88 1.82
C ARG A 778 -2.45 -24.46 1.36
N TYR A 779 -1.19 -24.21 0.99
CA TYR A 779 -0.79 -22.96 0.32
C TYR A 779 -1.60 -22.73 -0.96
N ARG A 780 -1.95 -23.82 -1.65
CA ARG A 780 -2.77 -23.76 -2.85
C ARG A 780 -4.18 -23.25 -2.59
N ASP A 781 -4.78 -23.60 -1.44
CA ASP A 781 -6.11 -23.15 -1.08
C ASP A 781 -6.14 -21.62 -0.88
N ALA A 782 -5.12 -21.06 -0.22
CA ALA A 782 -4.96 -19.61 -0.09
C ALA A 782 -4.84 -18.93 -1.45
N ALA A 783 -4.07 -19.50 -2.38
CA ALA A 783 -3.92 -18.96 -3.73
C ALA A 783 -5.20 -19.04 -4.58
N ASP A 784 -5.96 -20.12 -4.46
CA ASP A 784 -7.26 -20.28 -5.13
C ASP A 784 -8.29 -19.30 -4.56
N GLN A 785 -8.28 -19.09 -3.25
CA GLN A 785 -9.14 -18.10 -2.59
C GLN A 785 -8.79 -16.66 -3.01
N CYS A 786 -7.50 -16.33 -3.08
CA CYS A 786 -7.00 -15.05 -3.60
C CYS A 786 -7.51 -14.79 -5.02
N SER A 787 -7.52 -15.83 -5.85
CA SER A 787 -7.98 -15.75 -7.22
C SER A 787 -9.49 -15.45 -7.33
N LEU A 788 -10.32 -16.18 -6.56
CA LEU A 788 -11.77 -15.95 -6.52
C LEU A 788 -12.15 -14.55 -6.01
N SER A 789 -11.35 -14.01 -5.06
CA SER A 789 -11.56 -12.66 -4.52
C SER A 789 -11.64 -11.60 -5.61
N ARG A 790 -10.92 -11.78 -6.72
CA ARG A 790 -10.87 -10.79 -7.81
C ARG A 790 -12.14 -10.75 -8.65
N ILE A 791 -12.88 -11.85 -8.69
CA ILE A 791 -14.17 -11.96 -9.37
C ILE A 791 -15.24 -11.33 -8.48
N TRP A 792 -15.28 -11.65 -7.19
CA TRP A 792 -16.19 -11.01 -6.23
C TRP A 792 -15.93 -9.51 -6.05
N GLY A 793 -14.67 -9.09 -6.06
CA GLY A 793 -14.29 -7.68 -6.09
C GLY A 793 -14.65 -6.98 -7.40
N GLY A 794 -15.12 -7.70 -8.43
CA GLY A 794 -15.64 -7.13 -9.67
C GLY A 794 -14.59 -6.69 -10.68
N ILE A 795 -13.30 -7.05 -10.52
CA ILE A 795 -12.22 -6.47 -11.34
C ILE A 795 -11.59 -7.43 -12.35
N HIS A 796 -11.85 -8.74 -12.24
CA HIS A 796 -11.40 -9.76 -13.17
C HIS A 796 -12.55 -10.73 -13.51
N PRO A 797 -12.78 -11.06 -14.80
CA PRO A 797 -13.62 -12.18 -15.19
C PRO A 797 -12.88 -13.53 -15.06
N PRO A 798 -13.61 -14.67 -15.11
CA PRO A 798 -13.02 -16.02 -15.10
C PRO A 798 -11.89 -16.25 -16.12
N ALA A 799 -11.98 -15.64 -17.31
CA ALA A 799 -10.97 -15.72 -18.35
C ALA A 799 -9.59 -15.19 -17.91
N ASP A 800 -9.55 -14.23 -16.98
CA ASP A 800 -8.29 -13.69 -16.46
C ASP A 800 -7.67 -14.59 -15.39
N ASP A 801 -8.49 -15.39 -14.71
CA ASP A 801 -8.12 -16.12 -13.51
C ASP A 801 -7.39 -17.45 -13.81
N LEU A 802 -8.07 -18.44 -14.41
CA LEU A 802 -7.51 -19.78 -14.59
C LEU A 802 -6.19 -19.80 -15.38
N PRO A 803 -6.02 -19.04 -16.47
CA PRO A 803 -4.72 -18.95 -17.15
C PRO A 803 -3.65 -18.37 -16.21
N GLY A 804 -4.01 -17.37 -15.40
CA GLY A 804 -3.12 -16.81 -14.38
C GLY A 804 -2.66 -17.85 -13.36
N ARG A 805 -3.58 -18.71 -12.85
CA ARG A 805 -3.23 -19.83 -11.96
C ARG A 805 -2.30 -20.82 -12.67
N ARG A 806 -2.60 -21.25 -13.90
CA ARG A 806 -1.77 -22.21 -14.65
C ARG A 806 -0.35 -21.68 -14.87
N ILE A 807 -0.23 -20.42 -15.27
CA ILE A 807 1.06 -19.75 -15.49
C ILE A 807 1.84 -19.65 -14.17
N GLY A 808 1.19 -19.21 -13.08
CA GLY A 808 1.85 -19.08 -11.79
C GLY A 808 2.47 -20.41 -11.31
N ARG A 809 1.82 -21.54 -11.60
CA ARG A 809 2.37 -22.86 -11.31
C ARG A 809 3.65 -23.14 -12.09
N GLU A 810 3.67 -22.90 -13.39
CA GLU A 810 4.86 -23.11 -14.23
C GLU A 810 6.02 -22.22 -13.76
N VAL A 811 5.75 -20.93 -13.58
CA VAL A 811 6.71 -19.95 -13.04
C VAL A 811 7.29 -20.38 -11.69
N GLY A 812 6.44 -20.81 -10.75
CA GLY A 812 6.88 -21.24 -9.42
C GLY A 812 7.78 -22.48 -9.47
N LEU A 813 7.47 -23.44 -10.34
CA LEU A 813 8.27 -24.66 -10.51
C LEU A 813 9.62 -24.35 -11.17
N ASP A 814 9.64 -23.53 -12.22
CA ASP A 814 10.87 -23.14 -12.93
C ASP A 814 11.80 -22.32 -12.04
N ALA A 815 11.25 -21.37 -11.27
CA ALA A 815 11.98 -20.60 -10.28
C ALA A 815 12.59 -21.49 -9.19
N PHE A 816 11.83 -22.46 -8.67
CA PHE A 816 12.35 -23.40 -7.69
C PHE A 816 13.46 -24.29 -8.25
N GLU A 817 13.33 -24.76 -9.49
CA GLU A 817 14.36 -25.57 -10.14
C GLU A 817 15.67 -24.79 -10.30
N LEU A 818 15.59 -23.53 -10.75
CA LEU A 818 16.79 -22.68 -10.83
C LEU A 818 17.39 -22.41 -9.44
N ALA A 819 16.56 -22.08 -8.45
CA ALA A 819 17.03 -21.82 -7.09
C ALA A 819 17.73 -23.05 -6.48
N ASP A 820 17.17 -24.25 -6.67
CA ASP A 820 17.79 -25.50 -6.22
C ASP A 820 19.13 -25.79 -6.89
N ARG A 821 19.30 -25.42 -8.17
CA ARG A 821 20.62 -25.50 -8.82
C ARG A 821 21.64 -24.59 -8.14
N HIS A 822 21.25 -23.36 -7.78
CA HIS A 822 22.10 -22.45 -7.02
C HIS A 822 22.46 -23.03 -5.64
N PHE A 823 21.49 -23.60 -4.92
CA PHE A 823 21.71 -24.23 -3.61
C PHE A 823 22.65 -25.46 -3.66
N ARG A 824 22.82 -26.06 -4.84
CA ARG A 824 23.71 -27.22 -5.04
C ARG A 824 25.03 -26.87 -5.71
N GLY A 825 25.26 -25.61 -6.05
CA GLY A 825 26.44 -25.18 -6.81
C GLY A 825 26.45 -25.68 -8.26
N ALA A 826 25.29 -26.00 -8.83
CA ALA A 826 25.15 -26.67 -10.13
C ALA A 826 24.63 -25.74 -11.24
N VAL A 827 25.24 -24.55 -11.36
CA VAL A 827 24.77 -23.44 -12.22
C VAL A 827 25.79 -23.01 -13.29
N ASP A 828 26.76 -23.88 -13.57
CA ASP A 828 27.78 -23.72 -14.60
C ASP A 828 27.55 -24.64 -15.81
#